data_AF-A0A1H9D582-F1
#
_entry.id   AF-A0A1H9D582-F1
#
_cell.length_a   1.000
_cell.length_b   1.000
_cell.length_c   1.000
_cell.angle_alpha   90.00
_cell.angle_beta   90.00
_cell.angle_gamma   90.00
#
_symmetry.space_group_name_H-M   'P 1'
#
loop_
_entity.id
_entity.type
_entity.pdbx_description
1 polymer ?
#
loop_
_entity_poly.entity_id
_entity_poly.type
_entity_poly.pdbx_seq_one_letter_code
_entity_poly.pdbx_strand_id
1 'polypeptide(L)'
;MILSDYRFAFDLGTTSIGWAVFELDGGNKRPVRLERLGVRIFEDGRDPQSGDSNAKGRQVPRSLRKGQDRKLVRRKLLLADLEAHEMLPPVGAVRDALFLASPYEIRSRAATQKVSLYEMGRALWHMSKHRGFKSNRKTDAPDDDTGLIKTANKLLRDKLEDGGWPTYGAYLWARLQSGEGVRVRAVGENAEKHYDFYPTRDMLTDEFDAIWQEQSKYHPELTEDLRLRLRDYTIFYQRPLKPVPVGRCTFFPEKDRLPRWHPAAQAFLILQQLSNLRIIRESAEFHVDFEKRQVLFNTLNGGEKLTWTGVKKILGLSSQDKLNLQDGGLKELHYNQVAAVLLGTKRKPGPLAMQWGGYAPELREEILKNLTESESPEVLIDWLTNTLGLEPEAAQAVETVRLPDGHLRFCREVVEALVYGMRTHGYDFTDAVDHAPLLSDADINHSDFRAEKGVETLPRYNELPVLQRMLGNGTNNEDDPHDKRYGKITNPTVHVALGQFRRVMNMLIHEFGKPAEVVIEAARDLNKSPKEKDEVVKLIKANEKRNDRFRDELEAEGLLASGQRVGDRFLRCAFGKSWEKRLRIGVARLRDVRSAWPNCILMRLRSNTSFPLPRPLMTAPPTKRWRFVTKIGAKPTFLRGRRRNVGFLIRAR
;
A
#
# COMPACT_ATOMS: atom_id res chain seq x y z
N MET A 1 49.11 6.38 25.28
CA MET A 1 48.55 5.25 24.51
C MET A 1 48.09 5.80 23.17
N ILE A 2 48.64 5.30 22.06
CA ILE A 2 48.09 5.59 20.74
C ILE A 2 46.75 4.84 20.71
N LEU A 3 45.63 5.54 20.69
CA LEU A 3 44.33 4.93 20.41
C LEU A 3 44.43 4.35 18.99
N SER A 4 44.42 3.03 18.86
CA SER A 4 44.32 2.40 17.54
C SER A 4 43.02 2.85 16.87
N ASP A 5 43.10 3.39 15.66
CA ASP A 5 41.93 3.74 14.87
C ASP A 5 41.33 2.46 14.28
N TYR A 6 40.01 2.28 14.45
CA TYR A 6 39.30 1.12 13.91
C TYR A 6 38.32 1.50 12.78
N ARG A 7 38.21 0.63 11.77
CA ARG A 7 37.12 0.63 10.78
C ARG A 7 36.14 -0.48 11.10
N PHE A 8 34.86 -0.15 11.18
CA PHE A 8 33.79 -1.16 11.23
C PHE A 8 33.16 -1.29 9.85
N ALA A 9 33.15 -2.51 9.30
CA ALA A 9 32.50 -2.83 8.04
C ALA A 9 31.27 -3.70 8.29
N PHE A 10 30.15 -3.41 7.62
CA PHE A 10 28.88 -4.11 7.78
C PHE A 10 28.29 -4.51 6.43
N ASP A 11 27.79 -5.73 6.34
CA ASP A 11 26.94 -6.22 5.25
C ASP A 11 25.52 -6.47 5.79
N LEU A 12 24.59 -5.58 5.45
CA LEU A 12 23.21 -5.57 5.93
C LEU A 12 22.30 -6.36 4.98
N GLY A 13 21.97 -7.58 5.38
CA GLY A 13 20.95 -8.41 4.76
C GLY A 13 19.58 -8.31 5.43
N THR A 14 18.59 -9.04 4.89
CA THR A 14 17.22 -9.08 5.43
C THR A 14 17.10 -9.89 6.72
N THR A 15 17.98 -10.88 6.92
CA THR A 15 17.98 -11.83 8.04
C THR A 15 19.37 -12.06 8.64
N SER A 16 20.37 -11.33 8.16
CA SER A 16 21.75 -11.43 8.60
C SER A 16 22.46 -10.09 8.52
N ILE A 17 23.35 -9.83 9.47
CA ILE A 17 24.30 -8.72 9.43
C ILE A 17 25.70 -9.32 9.57
N GLY A 18 26.44 -9.35 8.47
CA GLY A 18 27.87 -9.60 8.52
C GLY A 18 28.60 -8.36 9.05
N TRP A 19 29.61 -8.53 9.88
CA TRP A 19 30.42 -7.43 10.38
C TRP A 19 31.88 -7.82 10.53
N ALA A 20 32.77 -6.84 10.35
CA ALA A 20 34.20 -6.97 10.55
C ALA A 20 34.81 -5.70 11.14
N VAL A 21 35.79 -5.87 12.03
CA VAL A 21 36.57 -4.80 12.66
C VAL A 21 38.00 -4.88 12.15
N PHE A 22 38.47 -3.79 11.53
CA PHE A 22 39.83 -3.67 11.05
C PHE A 22 40.57 -2.61 11.86
N GLU A 23 41.76 -2.94 12.35
CA GLU A 23 42.72 -1.93 12.81
C GLU A 23 43.25 -1.18 11.58
N LEU A 24 43.37 0.14 11.73
CA LEU A 24 43.86 1.04 10.71
C LEU A 24 45.26 1.56 11.04
N ASP A 25 46.05 1.76 9.99
CA ASP A 25 47.24 2.60 10.09
C ASP A 25 46.82 4.07 10.31
N GLY A 26 47.37 4.70 11.36
CA GLY A 26 47.04 6.07 11.77
C GLY A 26 47.39 7.14 10.72
N GLY A 27 48.23 6.83 9.73
CA GLY A 27 48.59 7.76 8.66
C GLY A 27 47.60 7.79 7.48
N ASN A 28 47.19 6.62 6.97
CA ASN A 28 46.50 6.51 5.67
C ASN A 28 45.14 5.78 5.74
N LYS A 29 44.67 5.40 6.94
CA LYS A 29 43.42 4.66 7.15
C LYS A 29 43.33 3.36 6.35
N ARG A 30 44.47 2.74 6.01
CA ARG A 30 44.50 1.41 5.39
C ARG A 30 44.33 0.34 6.47
N PRO A 31 43.51 -0.69 6.21
CA PRO A 31 43.44 -1.86 7.09
C PRO A 31 44.82 -2.51 7.21
N VAL A 32 45.32 -2.66 8.43
CA VAL A 32 46.59 -3.35 8.73
C VAL A 32 46.36 -4.70 9.38
N ARG A 33 45.28 -4.85 10.15
CA ARG A 33 44.91 -6.10 10.81
C ARG A 33 43.39 -6.27 10.84
N LEU A 34 42.92 -7.50 10.63
CA LEU A 34 41.54 -7.89 10.90
C LEU A 34 41.47 -8.35 12.36
N GLU A 35 40.80 -7.57 13.21
CA GLU A 35 40.69 -7.85 14.65
C GLU A 35 39.64 -8.91 14.93
N ARG A 36 38.46 -8.73 14.34
CA ARG A 36 37.32 -9.60 14.59
C ARG A 36 36.35 -9.55 13.42
N LEU A 37 35.66 -10.66 13.21
CA LEU A 37 34.53 -10.74 12.30
C LEU A 37 33.43 -11.58 12.93
N GLY A 38 32.20 -11.37 12.48
CA GLY A 38 31.06 -12.15 12.93
C GLY A 38 29.86 -11.97 12.04
N VAL A 39 28.83 -12.77 12.29
CA VAL A 39 27.54 -12.65 11.62
C VAL A 39 26.44 -12.69 12.68
N ARG A 40 25.57 -11.69 12.67
CA ARG A 40 24.34 -11.67 13.47
C ARG A 40 23.19 -12.16 12.62
N ILE A 41 22.66 -13.35 12.92
CA ILE A 41 21.46 -13.91 12.27
C ILE A 41 20.23 -13.55 13.10
N PHE A 42 19.14 -13.17 12.42
CA PHE A 42 17.86 -12.81 13.04
C PHE A 42 16.69 -13.16 12.11
N GLU A 43 15.50 -13.32 12.69
CA GLU A 43 14.29 -13.61 11.93
C GLU A 43 13.79 -12.37 11.17
N ASP A 44 13.21 -12.58 9.99
CA ASP A 44 12.50 -11.52 9.27
C ASP A 44 11.24 -11.13 10.06
N GLY A 45 10.82 -9.86 9.98
CA GLY A 45 9.54 -9.39 10.52
C GLY A 45 8.30 -9.89 9.75
N ARG A 46 8.46 -10.94 8.94
CA ARG A 46 7.48 -11.49 8.00
C ARG A 46 7.34 -12.99 8.20
N ASP A 47 6.17 -13.50 7.84
CA ASP A 47 5.88 -14.92 7.85
C ASP A 47 6.62 -15.61 6.68
N PRO A 48 7.36 -16.71 6.93
CA PRO A 48 8.18 -17.35 5.89
C PRO A 48 7.39 -17.99 4.74
N GLN A 49 6.14 -18.41 4.97
CA GLN A 49 5.32 -19.10 3.96
C GLN A 49 4.56 -18.10 3.08
N SER A 50 3.92 -17.12 3.70
CA SER A 50 3.06 -16.15 3.02
C SER A 50 3.79 -14.89 2.55
N GLY A 51 4.96 -14.57 3.13
CA GLY A 51 5.68 -13.32 2.88
C GLY A 51 4.99 -12.07 3.46
N ASP A 52 3.83 -12.26 4.11
CA ASP A 52 3.06 -11.21 4.76
C ASP A 52 3.74 -10.76 6.06
N SER A 53 3.47 -9.52 6.48
CA SER A 53 3.95 -9.07 7.79
C SER A 53 3.28 -9.85 8.92
N ASN A 54 4.03 -10.16 9.98
CA ASN A 54 3.47 -10.77 11.19
C ASN A 54 2.39 -9.89 11.86
N ALA A 55 2.35 -8.60 11.53
CA ALA A 55 1.27 -7.69 11.92
C ALA A 55 -0.03 -7.97 11.16
N LYS A 56 0.03 -8.17 9.84
CA LYS A 56 -1.12 -8.53 9.00
C LYS A 56 -1.72 -9.87 9.39
N GLY A 57 -0.88 -10.88 9.66
CA GLY A 57 -1.32 -12.18 10.17
C GLY A 57 -2.10 -12.10 11.50
N ARG A 58 -1.86 -11.07 12.32
CA ARG A 58 -2.60 -10.82 13.57
C ARG A 58 -3.87 -9.99 13.36
N GLN A 59 -3.95 -9.20 12.30
CA GLN A 59 -5.06 -8.28 12.05
C GLN A 59 -6.36 -9.02 11.72
N VAL A 60 -6.31 -10.01 10.82
CA VAL A 60 -7.52 -10.77 10.39
C VAL A 60 -8.14 -11.55 11.55
N PRO A 61 -7.41 -12.40 12.30
CA PRO A 61 -7.98 -13.12 13.45
C PRO A 61 -8.50 -12.17 14.54
N ARG A 62 -7.84 -11.03 14.75
CA ARG A 62 -8.31 -10.00 15.69
C ARG A 62 -9.64 -9.40 15.24
N SER A 63 -9.80 -9.13 13.94
CA SER A 63 -11.06 -8.62 13.38
C SER A 63 -12.19 -9.63 13.58
N LEU A 64 -11.94 -10.91 13.28
CA LEU A 64 -12.90 -12.00 13.47
C LEU A 64 -13.33 -12.14 14.93
N ARG A 65 -12.37 -12.14 15.87
CA ARG A 65 -12.67 -12.17 17.32
C ARG A 65 -13.53 -11.00 17.76
N LYS A 66 -13.15 -9.77 17.38
CA LYS A 66 -13.97 -8.58 17.67
C LYS A 66 -15.38 -8.68 17.09
N GLY A 67 -15.51 -9.20 15.88
CA GLY A 67 -16.81 -9.43 15.24
C GLY A 67 -17.69 -10.40 16.05
N GLN A 68 -17.10 -11.51 16.49
CA GLN A 68 -17.76 -12.49 17.33
C GLN A 68 -18.14 -11.92 18.70
N ASP A 69 -17.22 -11.24 19.40
CA ASP A 69 -17.48 -10.63 20.71
C ASP A 69 -18.63 -9.62 20.63
N ARG A 70 -18.61 -8.74 19.63
CA ARG A 70 -19.68 -7.75 19.41
C ARG A 70 -21.02 -8.43 19.12
N LYS A 71 -21.03 -9.55 18.38
CA LYS A 71 -22.23 -10.34 18.11
C LYS A 71 -22.77 -10.97 19.40
N LEU A 72 -21.90 -11.50 20.26
CA LEU A 72 -22.29 -12.09 21.55
C LEU A 72 -22.84 -11.03 22.50
N VAL A 73 -22.15 -9.89 22.65
CA VAL A 73 -22.63 -8.77 23.47
C VAL A 73 -23.99 -8.29 23.00
N ARG A 74 -24.17 -8.07 21.69
CA ARG A 74 -25.47 -7.68 21.12
C ARG A 74 -26.58 -8.67 21.46
N ARG A 75 -26.33 -9.97 21.29
CA ARG A 75 -27.32 -11.01 21.62
C ARG A 75 -27.62 -11.08 23.12
N LYS A 76 -26.62 -10.86 23.97
CA LYS A 76 -26.83 -10.80 25.42
C LYS A 76 -27.71 -9.61 25.80
N LEU A 77 -27.43 -8.42 25.25
CA LEU A 77 -28.23 -7.22 25.49
C LEU A 77 -29.66 -7.40 24.96
N LEU A 78 -29.82 -7.87 23.73
CA LEU A 78 -31.14 -8.13 23.16
C LEU A 78 -31.92 -9.15 23.98
N LEU A 79 -31.26 -10.21 24.45
CA LEU A 79 -31.91 -11.22 25.27
C LEU A 79 -32.46 -10.59 26.56
N ALA A 80 -31.63 -9.81 27.25
CA ALA A 80 -32.04 -9.11 28.46
C ALA A 80 -33.17 -8.10 28.20
N ASP A 81 -33.07 -7.32 27.11
CA ASP A 81 -34.10 -6.35 26.73
C ASP A 81 -35.44 -7.09 26.44
N LEU A 82 -35.41 -8.22 25.72
CA LEU A 82 -36.61 -9.01 25.40
C LEU A 82 -37.21 -9.72 26.61
N GLU A 83 -36.40 -10.23 27.53
CA GLU A 83 -36.89 -10.88 28.77
C GLU A 83 -37.50 -9.85 29.73
N ALA A 84 -36.90 -8.65 29.85
CA ALA A 84 -37.39 -7.58 30.71
C ALA A 84 -38.75 -7.02 30.27
N HIS A 85 -39.10 -7.14 28.99
CA HIS A 85 -40.37 -6.66 28.42
C HIS A 85 -41.31 -7.82 28.03
N GLU A 86 -41.09 -9.03 28.55
CA GLU A 86 -41.94 -10.20 28.31
C GLU A 86 -42.14 -10.52 26.81
N MET A 87 -41.15 -10.17 25.98
CA MET A 87 -41.13 -10.47 24.54
C MET A 87 -40.48 -11.83 24.23
N LEU A 88 -40.03 -12.55 25.26
CA LEU A 88 -39.59 -13.94 25.14
C LEU A 88 -40.16 -14.77 26.28
N PRO A 89 -40.59 -16.01 26.01
CA PRO A 89 -40.98 -16.92 27.08
C PRO A 89 -39.75 -17.30 27.91
N PRO A 90 -39.94 -17.66 29.20
CA PRO A 90 -38.87 -18.21 30.02
C PRO A 90 -38.29 -19.48 29.38
N VAL A 91 -37.06 -19.83 29.78
CA VAL A 91 -36.38 -21.02 29.25
C VAL A 91 -37.21 -22.27 29.55
N GLY A 92 -37.52 -23.05 28.52
CA GLY A 92 -38.33 -24.26 28.61
C GLY A 92 -38.96 -24.64 27.27
N ALA A 93 -39.86 -25.63 27.29
CA ALA A 93 -40.45 -26.22 26.08
C ALA A 93 -41.14 -25.21 25.15
N VAL A 94 -41.82 -24.19 25.71
CA VAL A 94 -42.48 -23.14 24.92
C VAL A 94 -41.46 -22.32 24.13
N ARG A 95 -40.34 -21.97 24.76
CA ARG A 95 -39.25 -21.26 24.10
C ARG A 95 -38.59 -22.12 23.04
N ASP A 96 -38.36 -23.39 23.33
CA ASP A 96 -37.73 -24.31 22.37
C ASP A 96 -38.61 -24.48 21.11
N ALA A 97 -39.92 -24.66 21.28
CA ALA A 97 -40.89 -24.72 20.18
C ALA A 97 -40.89 -23.43 19.35
N LEU A 98 -40.89 -22.26 20.00
CA LEU A 98 -40.79 -20.95 19.34
C LEU A 98 -39.49 -20.80 18.52
N PHE A 99 -38.38 -21.36 19.00
CA PHE A 99 -37.10 -21.28 18.31
C PHE A 99 -36.95 -22.28 17.16
N LEU A 100 -37.71 -23.39 17.21
CA LEU A 100 -37.84 -24.36 16.13
C LEU A 100 -38.73 -23.85 14.99
N ALA A 101 -39.73 -23.01 15.30
CA ALA A 101 -40.59 -22.37 14.31
C ALA A 101 -39.81 -21.49 13.32
N SER A 102 -40.35 -21.36 12.10
CA SER A 102 -39.73 -20.59 11.02
C SER A 102 -39.68 -19.10 11.39
N PRO A 103 -38.48 -18.50 11.55
CA PRO A 103 -38.40 -17.07 11.83
C PRO A 103 -38.83 -16.22 10.62
N TYR A 104 -38.82 -16.77 9.41
CA TYR A 104 -39.22 -16.06 8.19
C TYR A 104 -40.73 -15.93 8.11
N GLU A 105 -41.46 -17.00 8.42
CA GLU A 105 -42.92 -16.98 8.53
C GLU A 105 -43.37 -15.98 9.59
N ILE A 106 -42.76 -16.03 10.78
CA ILE A 106 -43.09 -15.12 11.88
C ILE A 106 -42.83 -13.67 11.48
N ARG A 107 -41.68 -13.37 10.84
CA ARG A 107 -41.37 -12.01 10.33
C ARG A 107 -42.39 -11.54 9.29
N SER A 108 -42.80 -12.43 8.38
CA SER A 108 -43.81 -12.14 7.37
C SER A 108 -45.16 -11.80 8.01
N ARG A 109 -45.64 -12.63 8.94
CA ARG A 109 -46.92 -12.43 9.64
C ARG A 109 -46.90 -11.19 10.53
N ALA A 110 -45.82 -10.97 11.28
CA ALA A 110 -45.70 -9.84 12.20
C ALA A 110 -45.72 -8.47 11.49
N ALA A 111 -45.46 -8.43 10.19
CA ALA A 111 -45.55 -7.20 9.40
C ALA A 111 -46.97 -6.87 8.91
N THR A 112 -47.92 -7.82 8.96
CA THR A 112 -49.24 -7.66 8.33
C THR A 112 -50.43 -8.01 9.21
N GLN A 113 -50.20 -8.76 10.30
CA GLN A 113 -51.26 -9.22 11.19
C GLN A 113 -50.76 -9.33 12.63
N LYS A 114 -51.69 -9.37 13.59
CA LYS A 114 -51.38 -9.58 15.00
C LYS A 114 -50.61 -10.90 15.21
N VAL A 115 -49.49 -10.83 15.91
CA VAL A 115 -48.76 -11.98 16.46
C VAL A 115 -48.60 -11.83 17.97
N SER A 116 -48.18 -12.89 18.66
CA SER A 116 -47.82 -12.77 20.08
C SER A 116 -46.55 -11.96 20.29
N LEU A 117 -46.37 -11.35 21.47
CA LEU A 117 -45.11 -10.66 21.84
C LEU A 117 -43.90 -11.61 21.76
N TYR A 118 -44.09 -12.89 22.09
CA TYR A 118 -43.07 -13.93 21.95
C TYR A 118 -42.65 -14.18 20.50
N GLU A 119 -43.61 -14.27 19.58
CA GLU A 119 -43.34 -14.35 18.14
C GLU A 119 -42.59 -13.09 17.64
N MET A 120 -43.03 -11.89 18.05
CA MET A 120 -42.32 -10.66 17.72
C MET A 120 -40.87 -10.67 18.24
N GLY A 121 -40.65 -11.05 19.50
CA GLY A 121 -39.29 -11.19 20.05
C GLY A 121 -38.44 -12.22 19.30
N ARG A 122 -39.04 -13.31 18.82
CA ARG A 122 -38.36 -14.31 17.96
C ARG A 122 -37.95 -13.74 16.60
N ALA A 123 -38.78 -12.89 15.99
CA ALA A 123 -38.47 -12.17 14.76
C ALA A 123 -37.29 -11.21 14.98
N LEU A 124 -37.35 -10.37 16.02
CA LEU A 124 -36.27 -9.43 16.36
C LEU A 124 -34.95 -10.14 16.68
N TRP A 125 -35.02 -11.28 17.39
CA TRP A 125 -33.86 -12.13 17.64
C TRP A 125 -33.20 -12.61 16.35
N HIS A 126 -34.01 -13.02 15.36
CA HIS A 126 -33.50 -13.43 14.06
C HIS A 126 -32.81 -12.28 13.32
N MET A 127 -33.42 -11.10 13.30
CA MET A 127 -32.86 -9.90 12.66
C MET A 127 -31.51 -9.50 13.27
N SER A 128 -31.36 -9.62 14.60
CA SER A 128 -30.08 -9.32 15.30
C SER A 128 -28.88 -10.15 14.82
N LYS A 129 -29.16 -11.37 14.32
CA LYS A 129 -28.16 -12.29 13.75
C LYS A 129 -27.89 -11.97 12.29
N HIS A 130 -28.90 -11.54 11.55
CA HIS A 130 -28.90 -11.34 10.10
C HIS A 130 -29.27 -9.90 9.72
N ARG A 131 -28.60 -8.92 10.35
CA ARG A 131 -28.97 -7.50 10.28
C ARG A 131 -28.63 -6.78 8.96
N GLY A 132 -28.25 -7.47 7.89
CA GLY A 132 -27.88 -6.82 6.62
C GLY A 132 -26.54 -6.07 6.64
N PHE A 133 -26.03 -5.81 5.42
CA PHE A 133 -24.81 -5.03 5.18
C PHE A 133 -25.10 -3.54 5.27
N LYS A 134 -24.28 -2.80 6.03
CA LYS A 134 -24.38 -1.34 6.10
C LYS A 134 -23.32 -0.77 5.16
N SER A 135 -23.78 -0.14 4.08
CA SER A 135 -22.93 0.59 3.14
C SER A 135 -22.08 1.62 3.89
N ASN A 136 -20.82 1.75 3.51
CA ASN A 136 -19.92 2.77 4.04
C ASN A 136 -19.06 3.34 2.93
N ARG A 137 -19.28 4.62 2.65
CA ARG A 137 -18.67 5.31 1.51
C ARG A 137 -17.14 5.32 1.54
N LYS A 138 -16.53 5.27 2.73
CA LYS A 138 -15.06 5.31 2.91
C LYS A 138 -14.38 3.96 2.70
N THR A 139 -15.10 2.85 2.87
CA THR A 139 -14.54 1.50 2.72
C THR A 139 -14.99 0.82 1.45
N ASP A 140 -16.13 1.22 0.91
CA ASP A 140 -16.76 0.60 -0.25
C ASP A 140 -16.17 1.26 -1.51
N ALA A 141 -14.92 0.88 -1.81
CA ALA A 141 -14.30 1.21 -3.08
C ALA A 141 -15.13 0.59 -4.22
N PRO A 142 -15.20 1.24 -5.40
CA PRO A 142 -15.78 0.62 -6.58
C PRO A 142 -14.89 -0.53 -7.06
N ASP A 143 -15.03 -1.68 -6.40
CA ASP A 143 -14.49 -2.97 -6.82
C ASP A 143 -15.62 -3.86 -7.35
N ASP A 144 -15.23 -4.97 -7.98
CA ASP A 144 -16.18 -5.88 -8.64
C ASP A 144 -17.24 -6.39 -7.65
N ASP A 145 -16.84 -6.77 -6.43
CA ASP A 145 -17.75 -7.31 -5.42
C ASP A 145 -18.75 -6.26 -4.88
N THR A 146 -18.33 -5.01 -4.68
CA THR A 146 -19.22 -3.91 -4.27
C THR A 146 -20.23 -3.59 -5.37
N GLY A 147 -19.81 -3.64 -6.63
CA GLY A 147 -20.70 -3.51 -7.80
C GLY A 147 -21.78 -4.60 -7.81
N LEU A 148 -21.39 -5.87 -7.59
CA LEU A 148 -22.32 -6.99 -7.52
C LEU A 148 -23.34 -6.85 -6.38
N ILE A 149 -22.91 -6.38 -5.21
CA ILE A 149 -23.80 -6.14 -4.06
C ILE A 149 -24.84 -5.06 -4.40
N LYS A 150 -24.42 -3.94 -5.00
CA LYS A 150 -25.33 -2.85 -5.40
C LYS A 150 -26.36 -3.33 -6.43
N THR A 151 -25.92 -4.06 -7.45
CA THR A 151 -26.82 -4.63 -8.46
C THR A 151 -27.82 -5.60 -7.84
N ALA A 152 -27.36 -6.51 -6.99
CA ALA A 152 -28.22 -7.48 -6.32
C ALA A 152 -29.16 -6.85 -5.28
N ASN A 153 -28.78 -5.73 -4.68
CA ASN A 153 -29.66 -4.96 -3.81
C ASN A 153 -30.77 -4.27 -4.60
N LYS A 154 -30.44 -3.66 -5.74
CA LYS A 154 -31.44 -3.08 -6.65
C LYS A 154 -32.42 -4.16 -7.13
N LEU A 155 -31.91 -5.29 -7.63
CA LEU A 155 -32.74 -6.43 -8.02
C LEU A 155 -33.64 -6.94 -6.88
N LEU A 156 -33.16 -6.90 -5.64
CA LEU A 156 -33.98 -7.28 -4.48
C LEU A 156 -35.11 -6.27 -4.25
N ARG A 157 -34.84 -4.97 -4.35
CA ARG A 157 -35.86 -3.92 -4.22
C ARG A 157 -36.92 -4.06 -5.32
N ASP A 158 -36.50 -4.23 -6.57
CA ASP A 158 -37.41 -4.43 -7.71
C ASP A 158 -38.29 -5.68 -7.48
N LYS A 159 -37.71 -6.80 -7.01
CA LYS A 159 -38.46 -8.02 -6.67
C LYS A 159 -39.47 -7.85 -5.52
N LEU A 160 -39.19 -6.97 -4.56
CA LEU A 160 -40.15 -6.68 -3.48
C LEU A 160 -41.35 -5.92 -4.02
N GLU A 161 -41.11 -4.94 -4.88
CA GLU A 161 -42.14 -4.13 -5.52
C GLU A 161 -42.99 -4.96 -6.48
N ASP A 162 -42.36 -5.63 -7.45
CA ASP A 162 -43.02 -6.48 -8.45
C ASP A 162 -43.80 -7.65 -7.83
N GLY A 163 -43.24 -8.24 -6.77
CA GLY A 163 -43.85 -9.35 -6.05
C GLY A 163 -44.92 -8.93 -5.04
N GLY A 164 -45.12 -7.63 -4.81
CA GLY A 164 -46.04 -7.12 -3.80
C GLY A 164 -45.68 -7.55 -2.38
N TRP A 165 -44.40 -7.79 -2.10
CA TRP A 165 -43.94 -8.23 -0.79
C TRP A 165 -43.68 -7.02 0.13
N PRO A 166 -44.41 -6.88 1.25
CA PRO A 166 -44.34 -5.67 2.08
C PRO A 166 -42.99 -5.52 2.80
N THR A 167 -42.27 -6.61 3.03
CA THR A 167 -40.98 -6.61 3.73
C THR A 167 -40.03 -7.67 3.19
N TYR A 168 -38.73 -7.51 3.48
CA TYR A 168 -37.72 -8.51 3.17
C TYR A 168 -38.00 -9.86 3.85
N GLY A 169 -38.54 -9.85 5.08
CA GLY A 169 -39.01 -11.05 5.78
C GLY A 169 -40.11 -11.80 5.02
N ALA A 170 -41.09 -11.09 4.47
CA ALA A 170 -42.15 -11.66 3.65
C ALA A 170 -41.61 -12.31 2.36
N TYR A 171 -40.70 -11.63 1.68
CA TYR A 171 -40.02 -12.19 0.51
C TYR A 171 -39.24 -13.49 0.84
N LEU A 172 -38.48 -13.51 1.94
CA LEU A 172 -37.77 -14.72 2.35
C LEU A 172 -38.71 -15.88 2.70
N TRP A 173 -39.87 -15.58 3.26
CA TRP A 173 -40.89 -16.60 3.53
C TRP A 173 -41.46 -17.18 2.23
N ALA A 174 -41.83 -16.31 1.28
CA ALA A 174 -42.30 -16.73 -0.04
C ALA A 174 -41.26 -17.60 -0.77
N ARG A 175 -39.98 -17.22 -0.74
CA ARG A 175 -38.89 -18.05 -1.30
C ARG A 175 -38.85 -19.45 -0.67
N LEU A 176 -38.96 -19.53 0.65
CA LEU A 176 -38.91 -20.81 1.35
C LEU A 176 -40.11 -21.70 0.99
N GLN A 177 -41.30 -21.10 0.84
CA GLN A 177 -42.49 -21.80 0.38
C GLN A 177 -42.33 -22.35 -1.05
N SER A 178 -41.64 -21.61 -1.92
CA SER A 178 -41.29 -22.05 -3.28
C SER A 178 -40.11 -23.03 -3.36
N GLY A 179 -39.56 -23.49 -2.21
CA GLY A 179 -38.42 -24.40 -2.16
C GLY A 179 -37.07 -23.73 -2.47
N GLU A 180 -37.01 -22.41 -2.50
CA GLU A 180 -35.80 -21.65 -2.78
C GLU A 180 -34.96 -21.37 -1.52
N GLY A 181 -33.68 -21.04 -1.73
CA GLY A 181 -32.76 -20.71 -0.65
C GLY A 181 -32.95 -19.29 -0.09
N VAL A 182 -32.90 -19.17 1.24
CA VAL A 182 -32.97 -17.87 1.96
C VAL A 182 -31.60 -17.26 2.28
N ARG A 183 -30.51 -17.95 1.94
CA ARG A 183 -29.14 -17.46 2.20
C ARG A 183 -28.59 -16.80 0.95
N VAL A 184 -28.02 -15.62 1.13
CA VAL A 184 -27.19 -14.97 0.11
C VAL A 184 -25.98 -15.85 -0.19
N ARG A 185 -25.80 -16.19 -1.46
CA ARG A 185 -24.67 -16.95 -1.98
C ARG A 185 -24.25 -16.33 -3.30
N ALA A 186 -22.95 -16.31 -3.57
CA ALA A 186 -22.46 -15.99 -4.89
C ALA A 186 -22.78 -17.17 -5.83
N VAL A 187 -23.27 -16.86 -7.02
CA VAL A 187 -23.56 -17.80 -8.11
C VAL A 187 -22.58 -17.51 -9.25
N GLY A 188 -22.04 -18.55 -9.87
CA GLY A 188 -21.03 -18.43 -10.93
C GLY A 188 -19.60 -18.22 -10.41
N GLU A 189 -18.65 -18.21 -11.34
CA GLU A 189 -17.22 -17.96 -11.07
C GLU A 189 -16.69 -16.83 -11.97
N ASN A 190 -15.66 -16.13 -11.50
CA ASN A 190 -14.98 -15.05 -12.25
C ASN A 190 -15.97 -14.00 -12.79
N ALA A 191 -16.02 -13.80 -14.11
CA ALA A 191 -16.85 -12.79 -14.76
C ALA A 191 -18.36 -13.06 -14.65
N GLU A 192 -18.79 -14.28 -14.35
CA GLU A 192 -20.20 -14.65 -14.16
C GLU A 192 -20.65 -14.60 -12.70
N LYS A 193 -19.73 -14.25 -11.79
CA LYS A 193 -20.02 -14.15 -10.36
C LYS A 193 -21.08 -13.08 -10.12
N HIS A 194 -22.20 -13.46 -9.51
CA HIS A 194 -23.26 -12.53 -9.10
C HIS A 194 -23.98 -13.01 -7.84
N TYR A 195 -24.87 -12.17 -7.29
CA TYR A 195 -25.75 -12.53 -6.18
C TYR A 195 -27.20 -12.44 -6.64
N ASP A 196 -28.01 -13.46 -6.34
CA ASP A 196 -29.45 -13.48 -6.65
C ASP A 196 -30.24 -12.32 -6.00
N PHE A 197 -29.80 -11.95 -4.80
CA PHE A 197 -30.31 -10.86 -3.98
C PHE A 197 -29.28 -10.52 -2.89
N TYR A 198 -29.30 -9.27 -2.42
CA TYR A 198 -28.44 -8.85 -1.31
C TYR A 198 -29.14 -7.80 -0.42
N PRO A 199 -29.50 -8.14 0.84
CA PRO A 199 -30.19 -7.21 1.72
C PRO A 199 -29.22 -6.22 2.37
N THR A 200 -29.57 -4.95 2.32
CA THR A 200 -28.87 -3.87 3.00
C THR A 200 -29.49 -3.61 4.37
N ARG A 201 -28.77 -2.86 5.22
CA ARG A 201 -29.15 -2.60 6.61
C ARG A 201 -30.45 -1.82 6.73
N ASP A 202 -30.60 -0.78 5.92
CA ASP A 202 -31.83 0.00 5.71
C ASP A 202 -33.05 -0.90 5.48
N MET A 203 -33.00 -1.88 4.58
CA MET A 203 -34.14 -2.77 4.31
C MET A 203 -34.58 -3.58 5.55
N LEU A 204 -33.62 -3.97 6.40
CA LEU A 204 -33.92 -4.65 7.65
C LEU A 204 -34.43 -3.67 8.72
N THR A 205 -33.97 -2.42 8.68
CA THR A 205 -34.51 -1.36 9.54
C THR A 205 -35.95 -1.03 9.14
N ASP A 206 -36.25 -0.91 7.85
CA ASP A 206 -37.59 -0.67 7.31
C ASP A 206 -38.54 -1.82 7.69
N GLU A 207 -38.09 -3.07 7.57
CA GLU A 207 -38.85 -4.23 8.04
C GLU A 207 -39.09 -4.19 9.57
N PHE A 208 -38.08 -3.79 10.35
CA PHE A 208 -38.24 -3.64 11.80
C PHE A 208 -39.33 -2.61 12.10
N ASP A 209 -39.26 -1.46 11.44
CA ASP A 209 -40.20 -0.36 11.63
C ASP A 209 -41.62 -0.75 11.20
N ALA A 210 -41.77 -1.48 10.09
CA ALA A 210 -43.05 -2.01 9.64
C ALA A 210 -43.65 -3.01 10.64
N ILE A 211 -42.85 -3.95 11.15
CA ILE A 211 -43.28 -4.89 12.20
C ILE A 211 -43.68 -4.12 13.46
N TRP A 212 -42.87 -3.13 13.88
CA TRP A 212 -43.15 -2.36 15.08
C TRP A 212 -44.47 -1.59 14.97
N GLN A 213 -44.66 -0.88 13.85
CA GLN A 213 -45.85 -0.09 13.58
C GLN A 213 -47.13 -0.94 13.50
N GLU A 214 -47.06 -2.15 12.95
CA GLU A 214 -48.21 -3.05 12.92
C GLU A 214 -48.50 -3.61 14.32
N GLN A 215 -47.48 -4.10 15.03
CA GLN A 215 -47.68 -4.74 16.33
C GLN A 215 -48.06 -3.77 17.44
N SER A 216 -47.64 -2.50 17.40
CA SER A 216 -48.00 -1.49 18.41
C SER A 216 -49.51 -1.18 18.44
N LYS A 217 -50.26 -1.56 17.39
CA LYS A 217 -51.73 -1.46 17.36
C LYS A 217 -52.40 -2.47 18.31
N TYR A 218 -51.72 -3.58 18.61
CA TYR A 218 -52.28 -4.69 19.38
C TYR A 218 -51.64 -4.87 20.76
N HIS A 219 -50.44 -4.32 20.96
CA HIS A 219 -49.63 -4.49 22.18
C HIS A 219 -49.19 -3.11 22.73
N PRO A 220 -49.84 -2.60 23.78
CA PRO A 220 -49.52 -1.29 24.37
C PRO A 220 -48.13 -1.21 25.03
N GLU A 221 -47.51 -2.36 25.30
CA GLU A 221 -46.17 -2.48 25.87
C GLU A 221 -45.07 -2.00 24.90
N LEU A 222 -45.38 -1.88 23.61
CA LEU A 222 -44.45 -1.47 22.55
C LEU A 222 -44.30 0.07 22.50
N THR A 223 -43.56 0.60 23.47
CA THR A 223 -43.28 2.05 23.58
C THR A 223 -42.22 2.52 22.58
N GLU A 224 -42.22 3.83 22.29
CA GLU A 224 -41.21 4.44 21.43
C GLU A 224 -39.79 4.33 22.02
N ASP A 225 -39.65 4.46 23.34
CA ASP A 225 -38.36 4.28 24.03
C ASP A 225 -37.82 2.85 23.83
N LEU A 226 -38.69 1.84 23.92
CA LEU A 226 -38.31 0.46 23.67
C LEU A 226 -37.95 0.24 22.19
N ARG A 227 -38.69 0.88 21.27
CA ARG A 227 -38.38 0.85 19.83
C ARG A 227 -36.96 1.34 19.57
N LEU A 228 -36.62 2.53 20.06
CA LEU A 228 -35.30 3.15 19.89
C LEU A 228 -34.20 2.29 20.53
N ARG A 229 -34.45 1.80 21.75
CA ARG A 229 -33.55 0.89 22.47
C ARG A 229 -33.21 -0.35 21.64
N LEU A 230 -34.23 -1.05 21.14
CA LEU A 230 -34.04 -2.30 20.39
C LEU A 230 -33.46 -2.05 19.00
N ARG A 231 -33.98 -1.07 18.26
CA ARG A 231 -33.58 -0.75 16.89
C ARG A 231 -32.16 -0.19 16.82
N ASP A 232 -31.91 0.93 17.49
CA ASP A 232 -30.75 1.78 17.22
C ASP A 232 -29.56 1.47 18.14
N TYR A 233 -29.81 1.06 19.39
CA TYR A 233 -28.78 0.75 20.37
C TYR A 233 -28.41 -0.73 20.44
N THR A 234 -29.37 -1.63 20.20
CA THR A 234 -29.16 -3.06 20.32
C THR A 234 -28.95 -3.74 18.95
N ILE A 235 -29.96 -3.77 18.07
CA ILE A 235 -29.94 -4.58 16.84
C ILE A 235 -29.03 -3.98 15.78
N PHE A 236 -29.25 -2.72 15.41
CA PHE A 236 -28.60 -2.08 14.26
C PHE A 236 -27.39 -1.22 14.62
N TYR A 237 -27.10 -1.02 15.90
CA TYR A 237 -25.90 -0.32 16.36
C TYR A 237 -24.62 -0.89 15.76
N GLN A 238 -23.80 -0.01 15.21
CA GLN A 238 -22.47 -0.32 14.72
C GLN A 238 -21.50 0.75 15.21
N ARG A 239 -20.41 0.33 15.83
CA ARG A 239 -19.36 1.25 16.26
C ARG A 239 -18.81 2.00 15.05
N PRO A 240 -18.53 3.31 15.17
CA PRO A 240 -17.93 4.09 14.10
C PRO A 240 -16.58 3.51 13.68
N LEU A 241 -16.17 3.78 12.44
CA LEU A 241 -14.84 3.40 11.99
C LEU A 241 -13.79 4.10 12.84
N LYS A 242 -12.67 3.43 13.09
CA LYS A 242 -11.55 4.06 13.78
C LYS A 242 -10.87 5.00 12.79
N PRO A 243 -10.74 6.31 13.08
CA PRO A 243 -10.00 7.23 12.22
C PRO A 243 -8.57 6.74 12.03
N VAL A 244 -8.07 6.85 10.79
CA VAL A 244 -6.67 6.60 10.48
C VAL A 244 -5.91 7.90 10.78
N PRO A 245 -4.91 7.90 11.68
CA PRO A 245 -4.11 9.09 11.94
C PRO A 245 -3.43 9.57 10.66
N VAL A 246 -3.57 10.86 10.37
CA VAL A 246 -2.86 11.50 9.25
C VAL A 246 -1.38 11.60 9.61
N GLY A 247 -0.53 11.49 8.60
CA GLY A 247 0.91 11.62 8.84
C GLY A 247 1.33 13.06 9.10
N ARG A 248 2.49 13.25 9.72
CA ARG A 248 3.03 14.57 10.09
C ARG A 248 3.87 15.23 8.99
N CYS A 249 3.81 16.55 8.88
CA CYS A 249 4.56 17.33 7.90
C CYS A 249 6.08 17.19 8.10
N THR A 250 6.81 17.16 6.98
CA THR A 250 8.28 17.08 6.97
C THR A 250 8.96 18.31 7.57
N PHE A 251 8.43 19.52 7.36
CA PHE A 251 9.00 20.75 7.92
C PHE A 251 8.45 21.08 9.32
N PHE A 252 7.19 20.71 9.59
CA PHE A 252 6.45 21.05 10.80
C PHE A 252 5.82 19.78 11.41
N PRO A 253 6.58 18.97 12.17
CA PRO A 253 6.12 17.68 12.68
C PRO A 253 4.89 17.71 13.59
N GLU A 254 4.53 18.88 14.12
CA GLU A 254 3.31 19.13 14.88
C GLU A 254 2.04 19.25 14.01
N LYS A 255 2.20 19.52 12.71
CA LYS A 255 1.11 19.71 11.75
C LYS A 255 0.86 18.45 10.93
N ASP A 256 -0.40 18.26 10.57
CA ASP A 256 -0.81 17.18 9.68
C ASP A 256 -0.46 17.47 8.22
N ARG A 257 -0.20 16.40 7.49
CA ARG A 257 0.02 16.44 6.05
C ARG A 257 -1.24 16.86 5.31
N LEU A 258 -1.06 17.62 4.23
CA LEU A 258 -2.15 18.10 3.39
C LEU A 258 -2.73 16.95 2.55
N PRO A 259 -4.07 16.73 2.55
CA PRO A 259 -4.70 15.74 1.68
C PRO A 259 -4.43 16.01 0.20
N ARG A 260 -4.26 14.95 -0.59
CA ARG A 260 -3.97 15.07 -2.04
C ARG A 260 -5.08 15.78 -2.80
N TRP A 261 -6.34 15.65 -2.38
CA TRP A 261 -7.48 16.32 -3.02
C TRP A 261 -7.53 17.83 -2.77
N HIS A 262 -6.76 18.37 -1.82
CA HIS A 262 -6.79 19.79 -1.52
C HIS A 262 -6.38 20.65 -2.75
N PRO A 263 -7.01 21.80 -3.01
CA PRO A 263 -6.68 22.64 -4.18
C PRO A 263 -5.19 22.99 -4.28
N ALA A 264 -4.57 23.39 -3.17
CA ALA A 264 -3.13 23.66 -3.13
C ALA A 264 -2.28 22.41 -3.43
N ALA A 265 -2.71 21.21 -3.02
CA ALA A 265 -2.01 19.97 -3.31
C ALA A 265 -2.06 19.61 -4.80
N GLN A 266 -3.24 19.74 -5.43
CA GLN A 266 -3.40 19.54 -6.88
C GLN A 266 -2.53 20.52 -7.67
N ALA A 267 -2.53 21.80 -7.29
CA ALA A 267 -1.71 22.82 -7.92
C ALA A 267 -0.20 22.52 -7.78
N PHE A 268 0.26 22.19 -6.56
CA PHE A 268 1.66 21.88 -6.29
C PHE A 268 2.18 20.72 -7.15
N LEU A 269 1.41 19.63 -7.25
CA LEU A 269 1.81 18.46 -8.02
C LEU A 269 1.98 18.78 -9.52
N ILE A 270 1.11 19.62 -10.08
CA ILE A 270 1.22 20.10 -11.47
C ILE A 270 2.46 20.97 -11.62
N LEU A 271 2.61 21.98 -10.76
CA LEU A 271 3.71 22.96 -10.84
C LEU A 271 5.07 22.30 -10.70
N GLN A 272 5.22 21.36 -9.76
CA GLN A 272 6.45 20.59 -9.57
C GLN A 272 6.83 19.79 -10.81
N GLN A 273 5.85 19.27 -11.54
CA GLN A 273 6.14 18.54 -12.76
C GLN A 273 6.48 19.46 -13.92
N LEU A 274 5.78 20.60 -14.04
CA LEU A 274 6.06 21.62 -15.05
C LEU A 274 7.42 22.30 -14.83
N SER A 275 7.84 22.53 -13.59
CA SER A 275 9.16 23.07 -13.26
C SER A 275 10.29 22.10 -13.59
N ASN A 276 10.02 20.78 -13.61
CA ASN A 276 10.96 19.73 -14.00
C ASN A 276 10.92 19.36 -15.50
N LEU A 277 9.98 19.93 -16.26
CA LEU A 277 9.86 19.69 -17.69
C LEU A 277 11.02 20.39 -18.44
N ARG A 278 11.72 19.64 -19.30
CA ARG A 278 12.79 20.12 -20.15
C ARG A 278 12.54 19.73 -21.61
N ILE A 279 12.92 20.63 -22.52
CA ILE A 279 12.92 20.41 -23.97
C ILE A 279 14.32 19.95 -24.36
N ILE A 280 14.41 18.82 -25.07
CA ILE A 280 15.67 18.25 -25.56
C ILE A 280 15.79 18.52 -27.06
N ARG A 281 16.84 19.25 -27.46
CA ARG A 281 17.20 19.53 -28.86
C ARG A 281 18.66 19.22 -29.10
N GLU A 282 18.96 18.37 -30.08
CA GLU A 282 20.33 18.10 -30.54
C GLU A 282 21.32 17.79 -29.39
N SER A 283 20.83 17.18 -28.31
CA SER A 283 21.54 16.82 -27.06
C SER A 283 21.70 17.92 -25.99
N ALA A 284 21.10 19.10 -26.17
CA ALA A 284 20.97 20.13 -25.14
C ALA A 284 19.58 20.10 -24.49
N GLU A 285 19.53 20.41 -23.19
CA GLU A 285 18.29 20.53 -22.41
C GLU A 285 17.98 21.99 -22.08
N PHE A 286 16.73 22.39 -22.33
CA PHE A 286 16.25 23.74 -22.09
C PHE A 286 15.05 23.75 -21.15
N HIS A 287 14.97 24.75 -20.29
CA HIS A 287 13.77 25.01 -19.50
C HIS A 287 12.61 25.48 -20.38
N VAL A 288 11.39 25.17 -19.96
CA VAL A 288 10.19 25.73 -20.58
C VAL A 288 9.98 27.15 -20.08
N ASP A 289 9.72 28.07 -21.01
CA ASP A 289 9.38 29.47 -20.73
C ASP A 289 8.27 29.58 -19.69
N PHE A 290 8.39 30.53 -18.77
CA PHE A 290 7.44 30.70 -17.66
C PHE A 290 6.00 30.93 -18.15
N GLU A 291 5.81 31.78 -19.15
CA GLU A 291 4.48 32.04 -19.75
C GLU A 291 3.83 30.77 -20.29
N LYS A 292 4.61 29.94 -21.02
CA LYS A 292 4.11 28.67 -21.55
C LYS A 292 3.82 27.66 -20.44
N ARG A 293 4.61 27.65 -19.35
CA ARG A 293 4.30 26.88 -18.14
C ARG A 293 2.98 27.32 -17.53
N GLN A 294 2.68 28.62 -17.50
CA GLN A 294 1.42 29.14 -16.95
C GLN A 294 0.21 28.72 -17.79
N VAL A 295 0.33 28.71 -19.13
CA VAL A 295 -0.71 28.19 -20.03
C VAL A 295 -0.96 26.70 -19.76
N LEU A 296 0.10 25.88 -19.71
CA LEU A 296 -0.02 24.47 -19.38
C LEU A 296 -0.66 24.25 -18.00
N PHE A 297 -0.25 25.03 -17.00
CA PHE A 297 -0.81 24.97 -15.66
C PHE A 297 -2.31 25.26 -15.67
N ASN A 298 -2.76 26.33 -16.34
CA ASN A 298 -4.18 26.69 -16.37
C ASN A 298 -5.03 25.57 -17.00
N THR A 299 -4.56 24.95 -18.09
CA THR A 299 -5.25 23.81 -18.72
C THR A 299 -5.30 22.59 -17.79
N LEU A 300 -4.15 22.17 -17.25
CA LEU A 300 -4.05 21.00 -16.37
C LEU A 300 -4.82 21.22 -15.05
N ASN A 301 -4.78 22.43 -14.50
CA ASN A 301 -5.46 22.78 -13.27
C ASN A 301 -6.98 22.90 -13.43
N GLY A 302 -7.45 23.18 -14.65
CA GLY A 302 -8.87 23.06 -15.02
C GLY A 302 -9.39 21.62 -15.08
N GLY A 303 -8.51 20.63 -14.90
CA GLY A 303 -8.85 19.21 -14.96
C GLY A 303 -8.75 18.59 -16.35
N GLU A 304 -8.30 19.37 -17.36
CA GLU A 304 -8.10 18.86 -18.69
C GLU A 304 -6.80 18.04 -18.76
N LYS A 305 -6.95 16.78 -19.15
CA LYS A 305 -5.83 15.87 -19.38
C LYS A 305 -5.20 16.14 -20.74
N LEU A 306 -3.89 16.39 -20.76
CA LEU A 306 -3.14 16.64 -21.98
C LEU A 306 -2.36 15.42 -22.45
N THR A 307 -2.49 15.09 -23.74
CA THR A 307 -1.58 14.17 -24.42
C THR A 307 -0.24 14.86 -24.67
N TRP A 308 0.84 14.10 -24.83
CA TRP A 308 2.15 14.68 -25.20
C TRP A 308 2.09 15.49 -26.50
N THR A 309 1.25 15.10 -27.46
CA THR A 309 0.99 15.89 -28.67
C THR A 309 0.36 17.24 -28.34
N GLY A 310 -0.61 17.27 -27.43
CA GLY A 310 -1.21 18.51 -26.93
C GLY A 310 -0.20 19.40 -26.21
N VAL A 311 0.66 18.82 -25.37
CA VAL A 311 1.76 19.54 -24.69
C VAL A 311 2.71 20.16 -25.72
N LYS A 312 3.19 19.39 -26.71
CA LYS A 312 4.07 19.90 -27.77
C LYS A 312 3.42 21.03 -28.57
N LYS A 313 2.12 20.92 -28.86
CA LYS A 313 1.35 21.97 -29.55
C LYS A 313 1.34 23.27 -28.75
N ILE A 314 1.07 23.22 -27.44
CA ILE A 314 1.07 24.40 -26.55
C ILE A 314 2.47 25.01 -26.48
N LEU A 315 3.51 24.17 -26.46
CA LEU A 315 4.90 24.62 -26.39
C LEU A 315 5.45 25.16 -27.73
N GLY A 316 4.74 24.92 -28.84
CA GLY A 316 5.20 25.26 -30.20
C GLY A 316 6.35 24.39 -30.69
N LEU A 317 6.35 23.10 -30.30
CA LEU A 317 7.43 22.16 -30.58
C LEU A 317 7.16 21.32 -31.84
N SER A 318 8.25 20.97 -32.53
CA SER A 318 8.22 20.08 -33.69
C SER A 318 8.15 18.60 -33.28
N SER A 319 7.99 17.70 -34.25
CA SER A 319 8.06 16.25 -34.01
C SER A 319 9.45 15.77 -33.58
N GLN A 320 10.51 16.49 -33.95
CA GLN A 320 11.90 16.16 -33.63
C GLN A 320 12.29 16.57 -32.21
N ASP A 321 11.65 17.62 -31.67
CA ASP A 321 11.83 18.06 -30.30
C ASP A 321 11.35 16.96 -29.33
N LYS A 322 12.19 16.63 -28.34
CA LYS A 322 11.85 15.66 -27.29
C LYS A 322 11.61 16.35 -25.95
N LEU A 323 10.90 15.66 -25.07
CA LEU A 323 10.63 16.14 -23.71
C LEU A 323 11.21 15.12 -22.73
N ASN A 324 12.01 15.59 -21.75
CA ASN A 324 12.71 14.71 -20.81
C ASN A 324 11.77 13.76 -20.06
N LEU A 325 10.60 14.24 -19.62
CA LEU A 325 9.62 13.43 -18.90
C LEU A 325 8.97 12.38 -19.82
N GLN A 326 8.68 12.75 -21.07
CA GLN A 326 8.14 11.82 -22.08
C GLN A 326 9.17 10.71 -22.40
N ASP A 327 10.42 11.09 -22.68
CA ASP A 327 11.51 10.15 -22.96
C ASP A 327 11.87 9.29 -21.74
N GLY A 328 11.69 9.83 -20.53
CA GLY A 328 11.79 9.10 -19.27
C GLY A 328 10.67 8.08 -19.03
N GLY A 329 9.74 7.91 -19.97
CA GLY A 329 8.68 6.91 -19.92
C GLY A 329 7.40 7.36 -19.20
N LEU A 330 7.29 8.64 -18.85
CA LEU A 330 6.06 9.18 -18.27
C LEU A 330 4.95 9.19 -19.33
N LYS A 331 3.81 8.59 -19.00
CA LYS A 331 2.67 8.49 -19.93
C LYS A 331 1.98 9.83 -20.19
N GLU A 332 1.87 10.67 -19.16
CA GLU A 332 1.17 11.95 -19.19
C GLU A 332 1.60 12.85 -18.03
N LEU A 333 1.37 14.15 -18.19
CA LEU A 333 1.49 15.10 -17.10
C LEU A 333 0.33 14.93 -16.11
N HIS A 334 0.61 15.22 -14.85
CA HIS A 334 -0.36 15.37 -13.78
C HIS A 334 -1.29 16.52 -14.10
N TYR A 335 -2.56 16.35 -13.74
CA TYR A 335 -3.63 17.30 -13.93
C TYR A 335 -4.50 17.31 -12.67
N ASN A 336 -5.34 18.32 -12.52
CA ASN A 336 -6.20 18.45 -11.36
C ASN A 336 -7.31 17.39 -11.44
N GLN A 337 -7.11 16.30 -10.72
CA GLN A 337 -7.99 15.14 -10.71
C GLN A 337 -9.34 15.49 -10.07
N VAL A 338 -9.37 16.44 -9.13
CA VAL A 338 -10.61 16.92 -8.49
C VAL A 338 -11.45 17.68 -9.50
N ALA A 339 -10.86 18.64 -10.22
CA ALA A 339 -11.54 19.35 -11.29
C ALA A 339 -12.02 18.39 -12.39
N ALA A 340 -11.22 17.40 -12.76
CA ALA A 340 -11.57 16.43 -13.78
C ALA A 340 -12.82 15.60 -13.42
N VAL A 341 -13.01 15.21 -12.16
CA VAL A 341 -14.18 14.43 -11.73
C VAL A 341 -15.40 15.28 -11.41
N LEU A 342 -15.22 16.50 -10.88
CA LEU A 342 -16.33 17.39 -10.51
C LEU A 342 -16.86 18.21 -11.69
N LEU A 343 -15.98 18.67 -12.58
CA LEU A 343 -16.34 19.52 -13.72
C LEU A 343 -16.48 18.73 -15.02
N GLY A 344 -15.77 17.60 -15.12
CA GLY A 344 -15.77 16.78 -16.34
C GLY A 344 -15.25 17.54 -17.56
N THR A 345 -15.84 17.27 -18.70
CA THR A 345 -15.49 17.92 -19.98
C THR A 345 -16.72 18.62 -20.57
N LYS A 346 -16.53 19.52 -21.55
CA LYS A 346 -17.66 20.14 -22.26
C LYS A 346 -18.64 19.13 -22.89
N ARG A 347 -18.15 17.95 -23.30
CA ARG A 347 -18.98 16.89 -23.90
C ARG A 347 -19.67 16.00 -22.86
N LYS A 348 -19.02 15.82 -21.72
CA LYS A 348 -19.52 15.02 -20.59
C LYS A 348 -19.29 15.84 -19.31
N PRO A 349 -20.19 16.80 -19.02
CA PRO A 349 -20.05 17.65 -17.85
C PRO A 349 -20.08 16.79 -16.58
N GLY A 350 -19.25 17.17 -15.62
CA GLY A 350 -19.27 16.59 -14.29
C GLY A 350 -20.43 17.12 -13.45
N PRO A 351 -20.66 16.53 -12.27
CA PRO A 351 -21.85 16.80 -11.47
C PRO A 351 -21.92 18.23 -10.91
N LEU A 352 -20.80 18.97 -10.87
CA LEU A 352 -20.74 20.37 -10.41
C LEU A 352 -20.23 21.32 -11.50
N ALA A 353 -20.26 20.92 -12.77
CA ALA A 353 -19.67 21.69 -13.87
C ALA A 353 -20.18 23.15 -13.95
N MET A 354 -21.45 23.38 -13.62
CA MET A 354 -22.08 24.71 -13.71
C MET A 354 -21.93 25.52 -12.42
N GLN A 355 -22.07 24.88 -11.26
CA GLN A 355 -22.15 25.55 -9.96
C GLN A 355 -20.77 25.81 -9.34
N TRP A 356 -19.76 24.98 -9.64
CA TRP A 356 -18.47 25.02 -8.96
C TRP A 356 -17.80 26.40 -8.99
N GLY A 357 -17.87 27.09 -10.13
CA GLY A 357 -17.33 28.43 -10.32
C GLY A 357 -17.94 29.50 -9.40
N GLY A 358 -19.20 29.33 -9.00
CA GLY A 358 -19.93 30.25 -8.13
C GLY A 358 -19.69 30.05 -6.64
N TYR A 359 -19.18 28.88 -6.22
CA TYR A 359 -18.89 28.63 -4.82
C TYR A 359 -17.64 29.37 -4.33
N ALA A 360 -17.71 29.92 -3.12
CA ALA A 360 -16.56 30.50 -2.43
C ALA A 360 -15.48 29.43 -2.17
N PRO A 361 -14.18 29.79 -2.09
CA PRO A 361 -13.09 28.85 -1.82
C PRO A 361 -13.31 27.98 -0.57
N GLU A 362 -13.86 28.55 0.48
CA GLU A 362 -14.11 27.89 1.77
C GLU A 362 -15.19 26.82 1.61
N LEU A 363 -16.28 27.14 0.92
CA LEU A 363 -17.36 26.21 0.63
C LEU A 363 -16.88 25.08 -0.30
N ARG A 364 -16.03 25.39 -1.29
CA ARG A 364 -15.42 24.34 -2.14
C ARG A 364 -14.60 23.36 -1.29
N GLU A 365 -13.80 23.85 -0.36
CA GLU A 365 -13.02 22.99 0.52
C GLU A 365 -13.92 22.15 1.44
N GLU A 366 -14.99 22.74 1.99
CA GLU A 366 -15.99 22.02 2.78
C GLU A 366 -16.67 20.89 1.98
N ILE A 367 -17.04 21.16 0.72
CA ILE A 367 -17.58 20.12 -0.19
C ILE A 367 -16.58 18.96 -0.32
N LEU A 368 -15.30 19.25 -0.60
CA LEU A 368 -14.28 18.22 -0.77
C LEU A 368 -14.02 17.43 0.53
N LYS A 369 -14.09 18.11 1.68
CA LYS A 369 -13.98 17.47 2.99
C LYS A 369 -15.17 16.55 3.26
N ASN A 370 -16.41 16.99 3.04
CA ASN A 370 -17.60 16.14 3.20
C ASN A 370 -17.60 14.95 2.22
N LEU A 371 -17.13 15.17 0.99
CA LEU A 371 -16.90 14.13 -0.01
C LEU A 371 -15.80 13.12 0.37
N THR A 372 -15.02 13.33 1.43
CA THR A 372 -13.97 12.39 1.85
C THR A 372 -14.20 11.85 3.26
N GLU A 373 -14.86 12.62 4.11
CA GLU A 373 -15.10 12.26 5.50
C GLU A 373 -16.42 11.56 5.74
N SER A 374 -17.45 11.79 4.91
CA SER A 374 -18.77 11.19 5.10
C SER A 374 -18.75 9.67 4.93
N GLU A 375 -19.30 8.98 5.93
CA GLU A 375 -19.47 7.52 5.93
C GLU A 375 -20.80 7.07 5.33
N SER A 376 -21.88 7.86 5.48
CA SER A 376 -23.22 7.54 5.00
C SER A 376 -23.51 8.27 3.69
N PRO A 377 -23.85 7.54 2.61
CA PRO A 377 -24.34 8.14 1.38
C PRO A 377 -25.59 9.00 1.60
N GLU A 378 -26.55 8.55 2.41
CA GLU A 378 -27.79 9.29 2.65
C GLU A 378 -27.52 10.63 3.33
N VAL A 379 -26.73 10.65 4.41
CA VAL A 379 -26.37 11.88 5.13
C VAL A 379 -25.62 12.87 4.24
N LEU A 380 -24.77 12.37 3.32
CA LEU A 380 -24.08 13.23 2.37
C LEU A 380 -25.05 13.82 1.34
N ILE A 381 -25.97 13.02 0.80
CA ILE A 381 -27.00 13.49 -0.15
C ILE A 381 -27.89 14.54 0.52
N ASP A 382 -28.35 14.30 1.74
CA ASP A 382 -29.16 15.26 2.50
C ASP A 382 -28.40 16.57 2.72
N TRP A 383 -27.11 16.51 3.07
CA TRP A 383 -26.29 17.71 3.21
C TRP A 383 -26.14 18.47 1.88
N LEU A 384 -25.88 17.75 0.79
CA LEU A 384 -25.75 18.32 -0.57
C LEU A 384 -27.04 19.00 -1.02
N THR A 385 -28.20 18.40 -0.78
CA THR A 385 -29.50 18.99 -1.14
C THR A 385 -29.84 20.17 -0.24
N ASN A 386 -29.74 20.03 1.08
CA ASN A 386 -30.15 21.08 2.02
C ASN A 386 -29.19 22.27 2.06
N THR A 387 -27.89 22.04 1.90
CA THR A 387 -26.86 23.10 2.04
C THR A 387 -26.50 23.74 0.71
N LEU A 388 -26.39 22.95 -0.36
CA LEU A 388 -25.99 23.44 -1.67
C LEU A 388 -27.17 23.67 -2.63
N GLY A 389 -28.38 23.26 -2.24
CA GLY A 389 -29.57 23.36 -3.09
C GLY A 389 -29.49 22.48 -4.34
N LEU A 390 -28.75 21.36 -4.27
CA LEU A 390 -28.63 20.45 -5.40
C LEU A 390 -29.89 19.59 -5.55
N GLU A 391 -30.36 19.48 -6.80
CA GLU A 391 -31.39 18.51 -7.19
C GLU A 391 -30.99 17.09 -6.77
N PRO A 392 -31.94 16.20 -6.39
CA PRO A 392 -31.63 14.86 -5.90
C PRO A 392 -30.73 14.05 -6.82
N GLU A 393 -30.93 14.12 -8.13
CA GLU A 393 -30.10 13.43 -9.12
C GLU A 393 -28.66 13.96 -9.15
N ALA A 394 -28.49 15.28 -9.03
CA ALA A 394 -27.18 15.92 -8.98
C ALA A 394 -26.46 15.57 -7.66
N ALA A 395 -27.17 15.59 -6.53
CA ALA A 395 -26.63 15.19 -5.22
C ALA A 395 -26.16 13.72 -5.23
N GLN A 396 -26.94 12.81 -5.83
CA GLN A 396 -26.53 11.42 -6.04
C GLN A 396 -25.28 11.31 -6.93
N ALA A 397 -25.23 12.06 -8.04
CA ALA A 397 -24.06 12.07 -8.90
C ALA A 397 -22.80 12.56 -8.16
N VAL A 398 -22.92 13.61 -7.33
CA VAL A 398 -21.84 14.12 -6.47
C VAL A 398 -21.42 13.09 -5.41
N GLU A 399 -22.35 12.40 -4.75
CA GLU A 399 -22.05 11.35 -3.74
C GLU A 399 -21.11 10.28 -4.31
N THR A 400 -21.35 9.85 -5.55
CA THR A 400 -20.57 8.78 -6.18
C THR A 400 -19.14 9.19 -6.54
N VAL A 401 -18.84 10.49 -6.57
CA VAL A 401 -17.50 11.00 -6.87
C VAL A 401 -16.51 10.47 -5.84
N ARG A 402 -15.33 10.05 -6.31
CA ARG A 402 -14.20 9.66 -5.46
C ARG A 402 -13.03 10.59 -5.75
N LEU A 403 -12.54 11.24 -4.69
CA LEU A 403 -11.41 12.16 -4.78
C LEU A 403 -10.08 11.40 -4.68
N PRO A 404 -8.96 12.00 -5.10
CA PRO A 404 -7.65 11.38 -4.96
C PRO A 404 -7.30 11.09 -3.50
N ASP A 405 -7.05 9.82 -3.20
CA ASP A 405 -6.62 9.36 -1.87
C ASP A 405 -5.17 9.72 -1.56
N GLY A 406 -4.88 9.78 -0.26
CA GLY A 406 -3.54 10.02 0.27
C GLY A 406 -3.27 11.48 0.61
N HIS A 407 -2.04 11.73 1.06
CA HIS A 407 -1.59 13.05 1.52
C HIS A 407 -0.22 13.36 0.93
N LEU A 408 0.09 14.65 0.78
CA LEU A 408 1.44 15.12 0.49
C LEU A 408 2.35 14.91 1.69
N ARG A 409 3.66 15.07 1.53
CA ARG A 409 4.61 15.02 2.67
C ARG A 409 4.62 16.31 3.52
N PHE A 410 3.90 17.34 3.08
CA PHE A 410 3.91 18.69 3.63
C PHE A 410 2.53 19.08 4.19
N CYS A 411 2.48 19.98 5.17
CA CYS A 411 1.24 20.59 5.66
C CYS A 411 0.74 21.69 4.72
N ARG A 412 -0.45 22.21 4.98
CA ARG A 412 -1.13 23.23 4.17
C ARG A 412 -0.25 24.45 3.91
N GLU A 413 0.29 25.03 4.97
CA GLU A 413 1.00 26.31 4.96
C GLU A 413 2.27 26.23 4.11
N VAL A 414 2.99 25.10 4.19
CA VAL A 414 4.14 24.85 3.33
C VAL A 414 3.72 24.76 1.87
N VAL A 415 2.69 23.96 1.56
CA VAL A 415 2.27 23.76 0.17
C VAL A 415 1.77 25.06 -0.44
N GLU A 416 1.02 25.88 0.31
CA GLU A 416 0.54 27.18 -0.14
C GLU A 416 1.69 28.17 -0.40
N ALA A 417 2.69 28.23 0.48
CA ALA A 417 3.88 29.06 0.28
C ALA A 417 4.68 28.62 -0.96
N LEU A 418 4.86 27.31 -1.15
CA LEU A 418 5.53 26.77 -2.33
C LEU A 418 4.75 27.06 -3.62
N VAL A 419 3.44 26.83 -3.62
CA VAL A 419 2.57 27.13 -4.77
C VAL A 419 2.63 28.62 -5.12
N TYR A 420 2.63 29.51 -4.12
CA TYR A 420 2.79 30.94 -4.35
C TYR A 420 4.09 31.27 -5.07
N GLY A 421 5.24 30.78 -4.57
CA GLY A 421 6.54 31.02 -5.20
C GLY A 421 6.61 30.48 -6.64
N MET A 422 6.13 29.26 -6.84
CA MET A 422 6.17 28.60 -8.16
C MET A 422 5.22 29.25 -9.17
N ARG A 423 4.06 29.76 -8.74
CA ARG A 423 3.09 30.42 -9.62
C ARG A 423 3.43 31.87 -9.92
N THR A 424 3.97 32.60 -8.96
CA THR A 424 4.20 34.04 -9.10
C THR A 424 5.57 34.33 -9.69
N HIS A 425 6.60 33.58 -9.27
CA HIS A 425 7.99 33.85 -9.64
C HIS A 425 8.59 32.79 -10.58
N GLY A 426 7.85 31.72 -10.88
CA GLY A 426 8.32 30.65 -11.76
C GLY A 426 9.43 29.78 -11.16
N TYR A 427 9.64 29.90 -9.85
CA TYR A 427 10.58 29.13 -9.04
C TYR A 427 10.38 27.62 -9.24
N ASP A 428 11.48 26.89 -9.23
CA ASP A 428 11.42 25.46 -9.04
C ASP A 428 11.16 25.11 -7.56
N PHE A 429 11.17 23.82 -7.24
CA PHE A 429 10.89 23.39 -5.87
C PHE A 429 11.97 23.86 -4.88
N THR A 430 13.24 23.88 -5.27
CA THR A 430 14.34 24.29 -4.39
C THR A 430 14.28 25.78 -4.16
N ASP A 431 14.17 26.56 -5.24
CA ASP A 431 14.05 28.02 -5.16
C ASP A 431 12.83 28.43 -4.32
N ALA A 432 11.69 27.74 -4.48
CA ALA A 432 10.49 28.02 -3.71
C ALA A 432 10.65 27.69 -2.22
N VAL A 433 11.47 26.69 -1.86
CA VAL A 433 11.80 26.42 -0.45
C VAL A 433 12.69 27.52 0.11
N ASP A 434 13.73 27.90 -0.62
CA ASP A 434 14.74 28.86 -0.16
C ASP A 434 14.18 30.30 -0.03
N HIS A 435 13.20 30.66 -0.86
CA HIS A 435 12.58 31.98 -0.86
C HIS A 435 11.26 32.06 -0.07
N ALA A 436 10.77 30.94 0.49
CA ALA A 436 9.57 30.96 1.33
C ALA A 436 9.94 31.46 2.73
N PRO A 437 9.44 32.63 3.20
CA PRO A 437 9.84 33.20 4.48
C PRO A 437 9.62 32.24 5.67
N LEU A 438 8.51 31.49 5.65
CA LEU A 438 8.17 30.47 6.63
C LEU A 438 9.25 29.37 6.78
N LEU A 439 10.02 29.09 5.72
CA LEU A 439 11.02 28.01 5.68
C LEU A 439 12.45 28.55 5.82
N SER A 440 12.76 29.67 5.18
CA SER A 440 14.08 30.31 5.23
C SER A 440 14.45 30.73 6.65
N ASP A 441 13.49 31.30 7.39
CA ASP A 441 13.72 31.82 8.73
C ASP A 441 13.92 30.72 9.77
N ALA A 442 13.46 29.50 9.46
CA ALA A 442 13.60 28.33 10.32
C ALA A 442 14.92 27.55 10.08
N ASP A 443 15.73 27.94 9.08
CA ASP A 443 16.93 27.21 8.61
C ASP A 443 16.65 25.72 8.30
N ILE A 444 15.44 25.41 7.82
CA ILE A 444 15.02 24.03 7.52
C ILE A 444 15.07 23.80 6.01
N ASN A 445 16.13 23.14 5.53
CA ASN A 445 16.20 22.72 4.12
C ASN A 445 15.70 21.27 3.94
N HIS A 446 14.97 21.03 2.85
CA HIS A 446 14.50 19.69 2.46
C HIS A 446 15.64 18.69 2.20
N SER A 447 16.82 19.22 1.86
CA SER A 447 18.07 18.49 1.63
C SER A 447 19.06 18.63 2.78
N ASP A 448 18.62 19.19 3.92
CA ASP A 448 19.48 19.36 5.09
C ASP A 448 19.84 18.00 5.69
N PHE A 449 20.97 17.45 5.25
CA PHE A 449 21.64 16.29 5.83
C PHE A 449 22.90 16.73 6.57
N ARG A 450 22.97 18.01 7.03
CA ARG A 450 24.11 18.51 7.79
C ARG A 450 24.37 17.56 8.95
N ALA A 451 25.64 17.26 9.18
CA ALA A 451 26.04 16.33 10.21
C ALA A 451 25.58 16.86 11.56
N GLU A 452 24.64 16.15 12.19
CA GLU A 452 24.36 16.36 13.61
C GLU A 452 25.64 16.12 14.42
N LYS A 453 25.74 16.76 15.59
CA LYS A 453 26.86 16.52 16.51
C LYS A 453 27.03 15.02 16.72
N GLY A 454 28.24 14.51 16.46
CA GLY A 454 28.53 13.09 16.61
C GLY A 454 28.17 12.59 18.02
N VAL A 455 27.48 11.46 18.09
CA VAL A 455 27.04 10.81 19.33
C VAL A 455 28.04 9.72 19.76
N GLU A 456 28.03 9.37 21.04
CA GLU A 456 28.89 8.31 21.60
C GLU A 456 28.42 6.90 21.21
N THR A 457 27.11 6.69 21.16
CA THR A 457 26.51 5.43 20.71
C THR A 457 25.43 5.72 19.69
N LEU A 458 25.13 4.76 18.81
CA LEU A 458 24.09 4.92 17.79
C LEU A 458 22.70 4.89 18.47
N PRO A 459 21.94 6.01 18.44
CA PRO A 459 20.57 6.04 18.94
C PRO A 459 19.64 5.25 18.05
N ARG A 460 18.37 5.13 18.43
CA ARG A 460 17.38 4.54 17.52
C ARG A 460 17.19 5.47 16.33
N TYR A 461 17.02 4.91 15.14
CA TYR A 461 16.88 5.73 13.93
C TYR A 461 15.70 6.71 14.01
N ASN A 462 14.65 6.37 14.76
CA ASN A 462 13.47 7.23 14.95
C ASN A 462 13.67 8.28 16.05
N GLU A 463 14.82 8.33 16.72
CA GLU A 463 15.18 9.41 17.64
C GLU A 463 15.97 10.52 16.93
N LEU A 464 16.47 10.26 15.72
CA LEU A 464 17.24 11.22 14.92
C LEU A 464 16.30 12.25 14.27
N PRO A 465 16.44 13.57 14.57
CA PRO A 465 15.61 14.63 13.99
C PRO A 465 15.51 14.55 12.46
N VAL A 466 16.65 14.34 11.78
CA VAL A 466 16.71 14.23 10.32
C VAL A 466 15.91 13.07 9.73
N LEU A 467 15.71 11.99 10.51
CA LEU A 467 14.92 10.83 10.09
C LEU A 467 13.47 10.92 10.57
N GLN A 468 13.19 11.52 11.73
CA GLN A 468 11.83 11.71 12.24
C GLN A 468 10.94 12.43 11.23
N ARG A 469 11.45 13.49 10.58
CA ARG A 469 10.75 14.21 9.50
C ARG A 469 10.32 13.33 8.31
N MET A 470 10.97 12.17 8.14
CA MET A 470 10.70 11.22 7.05
C MET A 470 9.71 10.11 7.45
N LEU A 471 9.63 9.77 8.74
CA LEU A 471 8.76 8.68 9.22
C LEU A 471 7.28 9.08 9.15
N GLY A 472 6.97 10.32 9.52
CA GLY A 472 5.65 10.92 9.37
C GLY A 472 4.49 10.19 10.05
N ASN A 473 4.72 9.12 10.82
CA ASN A 473 3.67 8.31 11.48
C ASN A 473 3.81 8.29 13.01
N GLY A 474 4.64 9.19 13.56
CA GLY A 474 4.74 9.43 15.00
C GLY A 474 3.60 10.33 15.48
N THR A 475 3.04 10.02 16.66
CA THR A 475 2.00 10.84 17.28
C THR A 475 2.56 12.07 17.98
N ASN A 476 3.84 12.03 18.37
CA ASN A 476 4.52 12.96 19.27
C ASN A 476 3.90 13.07 20.67
N ASN A 477 2.98 12.16 21.04
CA ASN A 477 2.43 12.10 22.39
C ASN A 477 3.42 11.43 23.34
N GLU A 478 3.72 12.06 24.48
CA GLU A 478 4.68 11.57 25.46
C GLU A 478 4.24 10.28 26.14
N ASP A 479 2.92 10.08 26.30
CA ASP A 479 2.31 8.90 26.91
C ASP A 479 2.30 7.68 25.96
N ASP A 480 2.59 7.90 24.68
CA ASP A 480 2.59 6.83 23.70
C ASP A 480 3.88 5.99 23.76
N PRO A 481 3.80 4.66 23.52
CA PRO A 481 4.98 3.82 23.40
C PRO A 481 5.96 4.39 22.36
N HIS A 482 7.26 4.21 22.59
CA HIS A 482 8.35 4.81 21.80
C HIS A 482 8.13 4.80 20.26
N ASP A 483 7.86 3.63 19.67
CA ASP A 483 7.58 3.46 18.23
C ASP A 483 6.35 4.23 17.74
N LYS A 484 5.37 4.44 18.61
CA LYS A 484 4.13 5.17 18.30
C LYS A 484 4.33 6.68 18.47
N ARG A 485 5.06 7.09 19.51
CA ARG A 485 5.45 8.48 19.75
C ARG A 485 6.28 9.03 18.58
N TYR A 486 7.40 8.39 18.27
CA TYR A 486 8.35 8.87 17.26
C TYR A 486 8.09 8.33 15.84
N GLY A 487 7.19 7.37 15.72
CA GLY A 487 6.95 6.69 14.46
C GLY A 487 8.02 5.64 14.15
N LYS A 488 7.80 4.93 13.04
CA LYS A 488 8.71 3.89 12.55
C LYS A 488 8.57 3.61 11.07
N ILE A 489 9.64 3.05 10.49
CA ILE A 489 9.62 2.54 9.12
C ILE A 489 8.57 1.42 9.05
N THR A 490 7.64 1.56 8.12
CA THR A 490 6.48 0.67 7.98
C THR A 490 6.85 -0.71 7.45
N ASN A 491 7.97 -0.81 6.72
CA ASN A 491 8.52 -2.10 6.30
C ASN A 491 9.14 -2.83 7.51
N PRO A 492 8.52 -3.93 7.99
CA PRO A 492 8.95 -4.60 9.22
C PRO A 492 10.37 -5.19 9.08
N THR A 493 10.75 -5.65 7.89
CA THR A 493 12.08 -6.20 7.60
C THR A 493 13.16 -5.15 7.83
N VAL A 494 12.98 -3.95 7.27
CA VAL A 494 13.91 -2.83 7.43
C VAL A 494 13.98 -2.37 8.88
N HIS A 495 12.84 -2.25 9.55
CA HIS A 495 12.77 -1.85 10.95
C HIS A 495 13.54 -2.81 11.87
N VAL A 496 13.36 -4.11 11.69
CA VAL A 496 14.10 -5.14 12.45
C VAL A 496 15.59 -5.09 12.13
N ALA A 497 15.96 -5.02 10.85
CA ALA A 497 17.37 -4.99 10.41
C ALA A 497 18.12 -3.78 11.00
N LEU A 498 17.53 -2.57 10.95
CA LEU A 498 18.14 -1.38 11.56
C LEU A 498 18.23 -1.47 13.08
N GLY A 499 17.25 -2.10 13.73
CA GLY A 499 17.27 -2.38 15.16
C GLY A 499 18.40 -3.34 15.56
N GLN A 500 18.65 -4.38 14.75
CA GLN A 500 19.78 -5.29 14.96
C GLN A 500 21.11 -4.62 14.64
N PHE A 501 21.20 -3.85 13.55
CA PHE A 501 22.39 -3.07 13.20
C PHE A 501 22.82 -2.17 14.35
N ARG A 502 21.89 -1.41 14.93
CA ARG A 502 22.16 -0.59 16.12
C ARG A 502 22.76 -1.39 17.27
N ARG A 503 22.22 -2.59 17.56
CA ARG A 503 22.73 -3.44 18.64
C ARG A 503 24.15 -3.91 18.36
N VAL A 504 24.43 -4.33 17.13
CA VAL A 504 25.79 -4.77 16.74
C VAL A 504 26.75 -3.58 16.79
N MET A 505 26.40 -2.44 16.19
CA MET A 505 27.21 -1.22 16.22
C MET A 505 27.56 -0.81 17.65
N ASN A 506 26.58 -0.73 18.55
CA ASN A 506 26.82 -0.30 19.93
C ASN A 506 27.62 -1.31 20.74
N MET A 507 27.50 -2.61 20.43
CA MET A 507 28.34 -3.64 21.04
C MET A 507 29.81 -3.48 20.60
N LEU A 508 30.05 -3.23 19.30
CA LEU A 508 31.39 -2.98 18.78
C LEU A 508 31.99 -1.69 19.33
N ILE A 509 31.19 -0.62 19.47
CA ILE A 509 31.64 0.61 20.13
C ILE A 509 32.04 0.35 21.59
N HIS A 510 31.27 -0.46 22.32
CA HIS A 510 31.58 -0.80 23.71
C HIS A 510 32.88 -1.62 23.82
N GLU A 511 33.14 -2.54 22.90
CA GLU A 511 34.32 -3.41 22.95
C GLU A 511 35.60 -2.77 22.38
N PHE A 512 35.50 -2.04 21.27
CA PHE A 512 36.66 -1.52 20.52
C PHE A 512 36.78 0.02 20.57
N GLY A 513 35.82 0.70 21.19
CA GLY A 513 35.74 2.17 21.15
C GLY A 513 35.10 2.71 19.87
N LYS A 514 35.04 4.04 19.76
CA LYS A 514 34.43 4.72 18.62
C LYS A 514 35.27 4.52 17.35
N PRO A 515 34.69 4.03 16.24
CA PRO A 515 35.45 3.81 15.02
C PRO A 515 35.81 5.13 14.33
N ALA A 516 36.96 5.14 13.68
CA ALA A 516 37.39 6.24 12.80
C ALA A 516 36.64 6.25 11.47
N GLU A 517 36.10 5.10 11.05
CA GLU A 517 35.32 4.96 9.82
C GLU A 517 34.30 3.81 9.92
N VAL A 518 33.15 4.00 9.29
CA VAL A 518 32.12 2.97 9.14
C VAL A 518 31.83 2.75 7.67
N VAL A 519 31.96 1.51 7.19
CA VAL A 519 31.63 1.11 5.83
C VAL A 519 30.39 0.23 5.87
N ILE A 520 29.37 0.58 5.08
CA ILE A 520 28.10 -0.12 5.07
C ILE A 520 27.79 -0.55 3.64
N GLU A 521 27.60 -1.86 3.47
CA GLU A 521 26.93 -2.45 2.32
C GLU A 521 25.50 -2.77 2.73
N ALA A 522 24.52 -2.28 1.98
CA ALA A 522 23.12 -2.61 2.20
C ALA A 522 22.60 -3.39 1.01
N ALA A 523 22.04 -4.58 1.27
CA ALA A 523 21.46 -5.39 0.22
C ALA A 523 20.36 -4.60 -0.52
N ARG A 524 20.42 -4.56 -1.86
CA ARG A 524 19.39 -3.93 -2.71
C ARG A 524 17.99 -4.50 -2.49
N ASP A 525 17.89 -5.67 -1.86
CA ASP A 525 16.62 -6.34 -1.57
C ASP A 525 16.01 -5.96 -0.22
N LEU A 526 16.73 -5.20 0.62
CA LEU A 526 16.27 -4.81 1.95
C LEU A 526 15.02 -3.92 1.88
N ASN A 527 14.94 -3.03 0.88
CA ASN A 527 13.81 -2.13 0.67
C ASN A 527 12.69 -2.71 -0.22
N LYS A 528 12.94 -3.84 -0.91
CA LYS A 528 12.00 -4.42 -1.88
C LYS A 528 10.84 -5.13 -1.21
N SER A 529 9.65 -4.95 -1.80
CA SER A 529 8.45 -5.73 -1.52
C SER A 529 8.59 -7.18 -2.01
N PRO A 530 7.75 -8.12 -1.53
CA PRO A 530 7.76 -9.50 -2.04
C PRO A 530 7.56 -9.59 -3.55
N LYS A 531 6.66 -8.78 -4.11
CA LYS A 531 6.41 -8.74 -5.56
C LYS A 531 7.66 -8.32 -6.34
N GLU A 532 8.36 -7.28 -5.89
CA GLU A 532 9.61 -6.84 -6.53
C GLU A 532 10.71 -7.90 -6.40
N LYS A 533 10.79 -8.60 -5.26
CA LYS A 533 11.71 -9.73 -5.10
C LYS A 533 11.38 -10.87 -6.08
N ASP A 534 10.11 -11.21 -6.23
CA ASP A 534 9.66 -12.24 -7.18
C ASP A 534 9.93 -11.84 -8.64
N GLU A 535 9.74 -10.56 -8.99
CA GLU A 535 10.08 -10.02 -10.30
C GLU A 535 11.58 -10.08 -10.57
N VAL A 536 12.41 -9.77 -9.59
CA VAL A 536 13.88 -9.92 -9.67
C VAL A 536 14.26 -11.38 -9.87
N VAL A 537 13.66 -12.31 -9.12
CA VAL A 537 13.90 -13.76 -9.28
C VAL A 537 13.47 -14.24 -10.66
N LYS A 538 12.32 -13.79 -11.16
CA LYS A 538 11.86 -14.08 -12.53
C LYS A 538 12.84 -13.56 -13.57
N LEU A 539 13.33 -12.33 -13.40
CA LEU A 539 14.31 -11.72 -14.30
C LEU A 539 15.66 -12.46 -14.27
N ILE A 540 16.13 -12.88 -13.09
CA ILE A 540 17.32 -13.71 -12.93
C ILE A 540 17.16 -15.03 -13.67
N LYS A 541 16.04 -15.75 -13.46
CA LYS A 541 15.74 -17.01 -14.16
C LYS A 541 15.63 -16.83 -15.67
N ALA A 542 15.00 -15.75 -16.14
CA ALA A 542 14.91 -15.45 -17.57
C ALA A 542 16.28 -15.15 -18.17
N ASN A 543 17.13 -14.39 -17.46
CA ASN A 543 18.50 -14.12 -17.87
C ASN A 543 19.37 -15.38 -17.87
N GLU A 544 19.23 -16.24 -16.86
CA GLU A 544 19.91 -17.53 -16.77
C GLU A 544 19.53 -18.42 -17.96
N LYS A 545 18.23 -18.61 -18.22
CA LYS A 545 17.74 -19.35 -19.39
C LYS A 545 18.24 -18.77 -20.71
N ARG A 546 18.27 -17.44 -20.83
CA ARG A 546 18.80 -16.77 -22.03
C ARG A 546 20.30 -17.01 -22.19
N ASN A 547 21.06 -16.91 -21.10
CA ASN A 547 22.50 -17.14 -21.11
C ASN A 547 22.83 -18.61 -21.38
N ASP A 548 22.03 -19.56 -20.90
CA ASP A 548 22.18 -20.98 -21.20
C ASP A 548 21.87 -21.25 -22.68
N ARG A 549 20.78 -20.69 -23.23
CA ARG A 549 20.50 -20.78 -24.68
C ARG A 549 21.67 -20.26 -25.52
N PHE A 550 22.22 -19.09 -25.16
CA PHE A 550 23.39 -18.56 -25.86
C PHE A 550 24.63 -19.43 -25.68
N ARG A 551 24.78 -20.10 -24.53
CA ARG A 551 25.86 -21.07 -24.33
C ARG A 551 25.71 -22.24 -25.29
N ASP A 552 24.53 -22.82 -25.37
CA ASP A 552 24.23 -23.97 -26.23
C ASP A 552 24.45 -23.63 -27.72
N GLU A 553 23.96 -22.46 -28.17
CA GLU A 553 24.16 -21.96 -29.54
C GLU A 553 25.66 -21.76 -29.84
N LEU A 554 26.43 -21.16 -28.92
CA LEU A 554 27.86 -20.93 -29.12
C LEU A 554 28.69 -22.21 -29.04
N GLU A 555 28.31 -23.18 -28.20
CA GLU A 555 28.93 -24.51 -28.15
C GLU A 555 28.67 -25.29 -29.44
N ALA A 556 27.44 -25.26 -29.97
CA ALA A 556 27.07 -25.91 -31.23
C ALA A 556 27.84 -25.35 -32.43
N GLU A 557 28.10 -24.05 -32.46
CA GLU A 557 28.89 -23.37 -33.49
C GLU A 557 30.42 -23.53 -33.30
N GLY A 558 30.87 -24.25 -32.25
CA GLY A 558 32.29 -24.42 -31.90
C GLY A 558 32.96 -23.13 -31.42
N LEU A 559 32.17 -22.10 -31.12
CA LEU A 559 32.62 -20.80 -30.62
C LEU A 559 32.74 -20.76 -29.09
N LEU A 560 32.43 -21.84 -28.39
CA LEU A 560 32.64 -21.99 -26.96
C LEU A 560 33.02 -23.44 -26.65
N ALA A 561 33.96 -23.66 -25.73
CA ALA A 561 34.26 -25.02 -25.27
C ALA A 561 33.19 -25.47 -24.27
N SER A 562 32.88 -26.77 -24.25
CA SER A 562 31.88 -27.33 -23.34
C SER A 562 32.18 -26.97 -21.88
N GLY A 563 31.22 -26.33 -21.21
CA GLY A 563 31.33 -25.93 -19.80
C GLY A 563 32.00 -24.56 -19.55
N GLN A 564 32.41 -23.83 -20.59
CA GLN A 564 32.85 -22.44 -20.44
C GLN A 564 31.67 -21.52 -20.12
N ARG A 565 31.91 -20.48 -19.30
CA ARG A 565 30.88 -19.46 -19.02
C ARG A 565 30.83 -18.45 -20.17
N VAL A 566 29.61 -18.09 -20.58
CA VAL A 566 29.37 -17.07 -21.63
C VAL A 566 30.05 -15.73 -21.30
N GLY A 567 30.18 -15.40 -20.00
CA GLY A 567 30.88 -14.22 -19.50
C GLY A 567 32.36 -14.13 -19.90
N ASP A 568 33.05 -15.27 -20.03
CA ASP A 568 34.49 -15.32 -20.31
C ASP A 568 34.83 -14.87 -21.74
N ARG A 569 33.86 -14.92 -22.66
CA ARG A 569 33.96 -14.35 -24.03
C ARG A 569 33.17 -13.06 -24.22
N PHE A 570 32.35 -12.63 -23.25
CA PHE A 570 31.51 -11.43 -23.41
C PHE A 570 32.32 -10.13 -23.50
N LEU A 571 33.55 -10.10 -22.99
CA LEU A 571 34.51 -9.02 -23.25
C LEU A 571 34.93 -8.92 -24.73
N ARG A 572 34.56 -9.90 -25.58
CA ARG A 572 34.76 -9.87 -27.04
C ARG A 572 33.46 -9.72 -27.85
N CYS A 573 32.28 -9.80 -27.22
CA CYS A 573 31.01 -9.90 -27.93
C CYS A 573 29.96 -8.86 -27.47
N ALA A 574 30.30 -7.58 -27.53
CA ALA A 574 29.29 -6.51 -27.59
C ALA A 574 28.62 -6.47 -28.97
N PHE A 575 27.89 -7.52 -29.37
CA PHE A 575 27.15 -7.57 -30.64
C PHE A 575 25.79 -8.30 -30.55
N GLY A 576 25.17 -8.34 -29.37
CA GLY A 576 23.86 -8.98 -29.19
C GLY A 576 22.72 -8.37 -30.03
N LYS A 577 22.77 -7.07 -30.37
CA LYS A 577 21.78 -6.44 -31.28
C LYS A 577 22.14 -6.57 -32.77
N SER A 578 23.38 -6.91 -33.11
CA SER A 578 23.75 -7.16 -34.53
C SER A 578 23.67 -8.62 -34.92
N TRP A 579 23.53 -9.55 -33.97
CA TRP A 579 23.44 -10.97 -34.26
C TRP A 579 22.12 -11.33 -34.96
N GLU A 580 20.98 -10.80 -34.50
CA GLU A 580 19.70 -10.93 -35.22
C GLU A 580 19.73 -10.35 -36.64
N LYS A 581 20.52 -9.28 -36.86
CA LYS A 581 20.69 -8.68 -38.19
C LYS A 581 21.69 -9.43 -39.09
N ARG A 582 22.63 -10.19 -38.51
CA ARG A 582 23.71 -10.88 -39.23
C ARG A 582 23.39 -12.32 -39.63
N LEU A 583 22.29 -12.91 -39.17
CA LEU A 583 21.78 -14.18 -39.70
C LEU A 583 21.42 -14.14 -41.20
N ARG A 584 21.43 -12.95 -41.83
CA ARG A 584 21.33 -12.79 -43.29
C ARG A 584 22.67 -12.88 -44.05
N ILE A 585 23.81 -12.99 -43.38
CA ILE A 585 25.13 -13.08 -44.02
C ILE A 585 25.87 -14.27 -43.41
N GLY A 586 26.12 -15.29 -44.23
CA GLY A 586 26.60 -16.62 -43.83
C GLY A 586 27.82 -16.64 -42.89
N VAL A 587 27.82 -17.68 -42.05
CA VAL A 587 28.67 -17.92 -40.85
C VAL A 587 30.17 -18.15 -41.14
N ALA A 588 30.61 -18.14 -42.40
CA ALA A 588 31.97 -18.58 -42.76
C ALA A 588 33.12 -17.58 -42.46
N ARG A 589 32.86 -16.32 -42.09
CA ARG A 589 33.92 -15.27 -41.98
C ARG A 589 34.38 -14.90 -40.56
N LEU A 590 33.92 -15.58 -39.51
CA LEU A 590 34.24 -15.19 -38.11
C LEU A 590 35.40 -15.97 -37.47
N ARG A 591 36.06 -16.88 -38.20
CA ARG A 591 37.16 -17.70 -37.65
C ARG A 591 38.49 -16.95 -37.47
N ASP A 592 38.64 -15.74 -38.00
CA ASP A 592 39.90 -14.99 -37.98
C ASP A 592 39.93 -13.93 -36.86
N VAL A 593 40.09 -14.38 -35.62
CA VAL A 593 40.07 -13.53 -34.41
C VAL A 593 41.46 -12.94 -34.11
N ARG A 594 41.98 -12.11 -35.02
CA ARG A 594 43.09 -11.19 -34.72
C ARG A 594 42.78 -9.72 -35.03
N SER A 595 41.74 -9.40 -35.79
CA SER A 595 41.43 -8.02 -36.24
C SER A 595 40.28 -7.33 -35.49
N ALA A 596 39.65 -7.97 -34.52
CA ALA A 596 38.53 -7.38 -33.77
C ALA A 596 38.83 -7.31 -32.26
N TRP A 597 39.66 -6.35 -31.86
CA TRP A 597 39.73 -5.89 -30.48
C TRP A 597 38.65 -4.83 -30.25
N PRO A 598 37.72 -5.00 -29.30
CA PRO A 598 36.84 -3.90 -28.91
C PRO A 598 37.67 -2.83 -28.21
N ASN A 599 37.59 -1.59 -28.68
CA ASN A 599 37.99 -0.45 -27.89
C ASN A 599 37.14 -0.43 -26.61
N CYS A 600 37.76 -0.79 -25.48
CA CYS A 600 37.23 -0.48 -24.16
C CYS A 600 37.25 1.04 -23.99
N ILE A 601 36.22 1.73 -24.50
CA ILE A 601 35.95 3.12 -24.15
C ILE A 601 35.34 3.12 -22.74
N LEU A 602 36.23 2.96 -21.77
CA LEU A 602 36.10 3.42 -20.39
C LEU A 602 37.45 3.14 -19.75
N MET A 603 38.24 4.21 -19.59
CA MET A 603 39.47 4.25 -18.82
C MET A 603 39.27 3.49 -17.49
N ARG A 604 39.88 2.30 -17.42
CA ARG A 604 39.96 1.41 -16.26
C ARG A 604 40.72 2.01 -15.06
N LEU A 605 41.11 3.29 -15.14
CA LEU A 605 41.80 4.03 -14.09
C LEU A 605 40.85 4.86 -13.20
N ARG A 606 39.54 4.91 -13.49
CA ARG A 606 38.56 5.67 -12.68
C ARG A 606 37.37 4.87 -12.14
N SER A 607 37.28 3.57 -12.42
CA SER A 607 36.27 2.69 -11.83
C SER A 607 36.93 1.73 -10.83
N ASN A 608 36.58 1.87 -9.55
CA ASN A 608 37.07 1.04 -8.43
C ASN A 608 36.56 -0.42 -8.50
N THR A 609 37.00 -1.18 -9.49
CA THR A 609 36.84 -2.64 -9.53
C THR A 609 38.22 -3.30 -9.63
N SER A 610 38.93 -3.32 -8.50
CA SER A 610 40.24 -3.95 -8.35
C SER A 610 40.11 -5.45 -8.08
N PHE A 611 40.31 -6.27 -9.11
CA PHE A 611 40.82 -7.64 -8.96
C PHE A 611 42.25 -7.67 -9.48
N PRO A 612 43.26 -8.14 -8.72
CA PRO A 612 44.62 -8.23 -9.22
C PRO A 612 44.75 -9.40 -10.20
N LEU A 613 45.25 -9.11 -11.41
CA LEU A 613 45.70 -10.14 -12.35
C LEU A 613 47.02 -10.76 -11.85
N PRO A 614 47.23 -12.08 -11.95
CA PRO A 614 48.52 -12.69 -11.66
C PRO A 614 49.55 -12.35 -12.76
N ARG A 615 50.78 -12.02 -12.36
CA ARG A 615 51.91 -11.78 -13.27
C ARG A 615 52.27 -13.06 -14.05
N PRO A 616 52.74 -12.96 -15.31
CA PRO A 616 53.14 -14.13 -16.09
C PRO A 616 54.42 -14.75 -15.50
N LEU A 617 54.36 -16.06 -15.25
CA LEU A 617 55.50 -16.88 -14.88
C LEU A 617 56.50 -16.95 -16.04
N MET A 618 57.72 -16.47 -15.81
CA MET A 618 58.88 -16.83 -16.61
C MET A 618 59.17 -18.33 -16.46
N THR A 619 59.51 -18.94 -17.59
CA THR A 619 59.87 -20.34 -17.78
C THR A 619 61.05 -20.80 -16.91
N ALA A 620 60.90 -21.96 -16.26
CA ALA A 620 62.02 -22.78 -15.74
C ALA A 620 61.70 -24.28 -15.95
N PRO A 621 62.72 -25.15 -16.13
CA PRO A 621 62.61 -26.45 -16.82
C PRO A 621 62.16 -27.61 -15.90
N PRO A 622 61.85 -28.81 -16.46
CA PRO A 622 61.11 -29.83 -15.73
C PRO A 622 62.03 -30.71 -14.88
N THR A 623 61.59 -31.06 -13.66
CA THR A 623 61.59 -32.43 -13.07
C THR A 623 61.48 -32.39 -11.54
N LYS A 624 60.42 -32.99 -11.00
CA LYS A 624 60.43 -34.10 -10.01
C LYS A 624 59.02 -34.29 -9.43
N ARG A 625 58.53 -35.52 -9.60
CA ARG A 625 57.27 -36.06 -9.06
C ARG A 625 57.21 -35.95 -7.54
N TRP A 626 56.06 -35.56 -7.00
CA TRP A 626 55.50 -36.13 -5.76
C TRP A 626 53.99 -36.35 -5.93
N ARG A 627 53.55 -37.56 -5.56
CA ARG A 627 52.17 -38.08 -5.68
C ARG A 627 51.28 -37.49 -4.59
N PHE A 628 50.06 -37.07 -4.94
CA PHE A 628 48.93 -37.07 -4.01
C PHE A 628 48.07 -38.30 -4.26
N VAL A 629 47.90 -39.12 -3.22
CA VAL A 629 47.06 -40.32 -3.20
C VAL A 629 45.60 -39.90 -3.00
N THR A 630 44.75 -40.29 -3.94
CA THR A 630 43.30 -40.29 -3.79
C THR A 630 42.86 -41.48 -2.91
N LYS A 631 41.97 -41.24 -1.95
CA LYS A 631 41.12 -42.29 -1.38
C LYS A 631 39.66 -41.85 -1.46
N ILE A 632 38.90 -42.61 -2.24
CA ILE A 632 37.45 -42.48 -2.45
C ILE A 632 36.74 -43.33 -1.39
N GLY A 633 35.61 -42.82 -0.88
CA GLY A 633 34.42 -43.64 -0.63
C GLY A 633 33.81 -43.58 0.77
N ALA A 634 32.64 -42.92 0.88
CA ALA A 634 31.49 -43.44 1.64
C ALA A 634 30.21 -42.68 1.25
N LYS A 635 29.19 -43.41 0.79
CA LYS A 635 27.81 -42.95 0.55
C LYS A 635 27.05 -42.84 1.89
N PRO A 636 26.06 -41.94 2.06
CA PRO A 636 25.08 -42.07 3.12
C PRO A 636 23.81 -42.77 2.60
N THR A 637 23.51 -43.92 3.19
CA THR A 637 22.26 -44.67 3.04
C THR A 637 21.18 -44.09 3.95
N PHE A 638 19.99 -43.89 3.40
CA PHE A 638 18.76 -43.55 4.12
C PHE A 638 18.36 -44.67 5.11
N LEU A 639 18.03 -44.30 6.35
CA LEU A 639 17.29 -45.16 7.28
C LEU A 639 16.13 -44.39 7.91
N ARG A 640 14.90 -44.78 7.53
CA ARG A 640 13.64 -44.40 8.17
C ARG A 640 13.59 -44.99 9.57
N GLY A 641 13.32 -44.15 10.58
CA GLY A 641 13.03 -44.60 11.95
C GLY A 641 11.85 -43.81 12.54
N ARG A 642 10.70 -44.49 12.70
CA ARG A 642 9.51 -44.01 13.43
C ARG A 642 9.85 -43.75 14.91
N ARG A 643 9.39 -42.62 15.47
CA ARG A 643 9.10 -42.41 16.91
C ARG A 643 7.84 -41.54 16.99
N ARG A 644 6.64 -42.10 17.14
CA ARG A 644 5.92 -42.46 18.39
C ARG A 644 6.08 -41.41 19.51
N ASN A 645 4.99 -40.68 19.71
CA ASN A 645 4.63 -39.89 20.89
C ASN A 645 4.85 -40.69 22.18
N VAL A 646 5.53 -40.08 23.15
CA VAL A 646 5.36 -40.41 24.57
C VAL A 646 5.35 -39.09 25.31
N GLY A 647 4.21 -38.79 25.96
CA GLY A 647 4.02 -37.62 26.78
C GLY A 647 4.74 -37.73 28.11
N PHE A 648 5.10 -36.59 28.68
CA PHE A 648 5.48 -36.46 30.08
C PHE A 648 4.45 -35.59 30.80
N LEU A 649 3.63 -36.27 31.60
CA LEU A 649 2.92 -35.70 32.74
C LEU A 649 3.96 -35.46 33.84
N ILE A 650 4.01 -34.27 34.42
CA ILE A 650 4.62 -34.03 35.73
C ILE A 650 3.51 -33.51 36.64
N ARG A 651 3.17 -34.31 37.64
CA ARG A 651 2.34 -33.94 38.79
C ARG A 651 3.23 -34.03 40.05
N ALA A 652 3.04 -33.03 40.90
CA ALA A 652 3.68 -32.72 42.18
C ALA A 652 4.14 -33.88 43.07
N ARG A 653 5.25 -33.63 43.79
CA ARG A 653 5.24 -33.55 45.25
C ARG A 653 5.90 -32.26 45.69
#